data_AF-A0A5S3UWA7-F1
#
_entry.id   AF-A0A5S3UWA7-F1
#
_cell.length_a   1.000
_cell.length_b   1.000
_cell.length_c   1.000
_cell.angle_alpha   90.00
_cell.angle_beta   90.00
_cell.angle_gamma   90.00
#
_symmetry.space_group_name_H-M   'P 1'
#
loop_
_entity.id
_entity.type
_entity.pdbx_description
1 polymer ?
#
loop_
_entity_poly.entity_id
_entity_poly.type
_entity_poly.pdbx_seq_one_letter_code
_entity_poly.pdbx_strand_id
1 'polypeptide(L)'
;MKRLFFIGVVVLFLTGGVGFAGASPEHEYTALFEKGLRHFKKLDTKKWPLWGVYQIAQDERGLIWFATDMGIYRYDGHTFKPFNLDVDDQTSIASNLVNGFWMDSQSRLWLSHTSEGISIFNTLTESAVRINAASTPPNGLTGNGVVAIEGNNQGTVAVSSTSGLDLIFEDGRGFSVQAVSIQGECGVEFSTQYIHTLHWKNAQTLWVGGDFGLCELAIPGRAKVYQARQIAALADLPVRSLTSGNGMVWVGTASAGMYRLNTAEDTLTQISDSVSETPVDVEDWLQVSDQEIWAVALRVGILVIDAQSLQVKSIIHTEAGFTHALASTNPKSLFRDAAGVIWISTWGDGVFTLDPVHTATRRLVAGSSLSKTFNTNNIRAIAALNKAYLAFGTVGAGITLYSWLDKDFTPLKTGTELDAATVFTIRTGPDGQLWAATNVGVFVIEPATQKATKMPWQFAGSAVRRMAFSKDEAFLSTSDHLFRVSLDDFSIEKIETIGNETTSYKTFSNVLLTDSEGNLWIASRAGLYVLRKGAQALLAVNEEAQTASGISKAATFGVAFHPNGQLIVTNELLQGFYYLDTQTWPVQAEQLPSERVDVRAGANIWVDQRQRIWNDSSIYYPELSRWDNINSALGIYALCYGEGGHLVAQTLLLIGCPDGVLMFDTQQWQPWMFRPNIAITSAEVNGEARIISDTQLDLPPASKNFTIQFSALDYKNTEELKYMHQLRGFDEQWQDTKERRVTYTNLPPGEYQLLVKSTNAVGNWGEEKTLLQVRQLPAWYQTHAFYLGGVLLLLLGIWGIVRSRVRRLQQQTHLLNRLVKDKTRRLEQLAEIGKELTTSLDLDEVMDMMHEKVTSLLHCDVFLIAVVDHEQDELHVAGCFEDGVRQASFSYPLDDLSRPACWCVTHKKEICVSSQDALQALLGQSLKPPVFGSPTESIIYIPLWLQDDVIGCISVQSHRKKAFRSVDLQTLATIASYAAVAIENAQAHADLINAQERLIESEKLASLTHVVTGVAHEINTPLGIALTAITGLGAGANSILQKLAENKIRKCDISDFAQLSLETESLTQSSLERCSRLVQDFKKLSAEQSVSEPREIQLKTYLQELMQAFEFTLAQNSIAIEVFGDDPKLMTDPGVISQIIGCLINNVVAHAFEYQPDMPAAQDKRVDILVSAQKNQATIMFKDNGVGIDENIQKQIFIPFYTTKRGSGNTGLGLNVVYNLTKSALGGELTVESEDNMGTAFLITIPMRQASG
;
A
#
# COMPACT_ATOMS: atom_id res chain seq x y z
N MET A 1 40.95 18.69 75.82
CA MET A 1 39.77 19.35 75.19
C MET A 1 38.49 18.50 75.25
N LYS A 2 38.25 17.73 76.33
CA LYS A 2 37.09 16.81 76.47
C LYS A 2 36.23 17.04 77.72
N ARG A 3 36.44 18.13 78.48
CA ARG A 3 35.65 18.51 79.67
C ARG A 3 34.82 19.80 79.52
N LEU A 4 34.95 20.51 78.39
CA LEU A 4 34.12 21.70 78.08
C LEU A 4 32.84 21.37 77.29
N PHE A 5 32.74 20.18 76.70
CA PHE A 5 31.57 19.77 75.90
C PHE A 5 30.40 19.24 76.76
N PHE A 6 30.67 18.86 78.02
CA PHE A 6 29.66 18.23 78.88
C PHE A 6 28.83 19.23 79.72
N ILE A 7 29.21 20.51 79.73
CA ILE A 7 28.49 21.57 80.47
C ILE A 7 27.54 22.38 79.56
N GLY A 8 27.71 22.29 78.23
CA GLY A 8 26.84 22.97 77.26
C GLY A 8 25.52 22.27 76.93
N VAL A 9 25.38 20.97 77.24
CA VAL A 9 24.20 20.16 76.83
C VAL A 9 23.14 20.05 77.94
N VAL A 10 23.47 20.36 79.19
CA VAL A 10 22.53 20.19 80.33
C VAL A 10 21.74 21.48 80.65
N VAL A 11 22.14 22.65 80.14
CA VAL A 11 21.44 23.92 80.41
C VAL A 11 20.32 24.22 79.40
N LEU A 12 20.29 23.54 78.25
CA LEU A 12 19.26 23.74 77.22
C LEU A 12 17.99 22.88 77.40
N PHE A 13 17.96 21.97 78.37
CA PHE A 13 16.83 21.06 78.58
C PHE A 13 15.79 21.51 79.61
N LEU A 14 15.95 22.67 80.28
CA LEU A 14 15.09 23.03 81.42
C LEU A 14 14.32 24.36 81.34
N THR A 15 14.39 25.17 80.28
CA THR A 15 13.66 26.47 80.26
C THR A 15 13.04 26.93 78.94
N GLY A 16 12.99 26.11 77.87
CA GLY A 16 12.40 26.54 76.60
C GLY A 16 11.38 25.55 76.07
N GLY A 17 10.08 25.86 76.23
CA GLY A 17 9.04 25.27 75.39
C GLY A 17 9.25 25.76 73.96
N VAL A 18 10.02 25.01 73.16
CA VAL A 18 10.18 25.28 71.74
C VAL A 18 9.03 24.62 71.01
N GLY A 19 8.09 25.44 70.54
CA GLY A 19 7.12 25.01 69.55
C GLY A 19 7.86 24.47 68.32
N PHE A 20 7.44 23.30 67.85
CA PHE A 20 7.87 22.71 66.59
C PHE A 20 7.52 23.65 65.43
N ALA A 21 8.44 24.57 65.09
CA ALA A 21 8.42 25.25 63.80
C ALA A 21 8.90 24.24 62.74
N GLY A 22 8.01 23.32 62.36
CA GLY A 22 8.27 22.35 61.30
C GLY A 22 8.44 23.05 59.96
N ALA A 23 9.52 22.72 59.24
CA ALA A 23 9.73 23.08 57.84
C ALA A 23 8.47 22.74 57.03
N SER A 24 8.00 23.68 56.20
CA SER A 24 6.81 23.47 55.38
C SER A 24 7.12 22.58 54.17
N PRO A 25 6.25 21.62 53.80
CA PRO A 25 6.39 20.79 52.60
C PRO A 25 6.59 21.57 51.28
N GLU A 26 6.12 22.82 51.22
CA GLU A 26 6.16 23.68 50.03
C GLU A 26 7.58 23.99 49.52
N HIS A 27 8.62 23.89 50.37
CA HIS A 27 10.00 24.23 50.00
C HIS A 27 10.98 23.04 49.93
N GLU A 28 10.57 21.82 50.29
CA GLU A 28 11.50 20.67 50.41
C GLU A 28 11.13 19.42 49.60
N TYR A 29 10.05 19.45 48.80
CA TYR A 29 9.66 18.29 47.97
C TYR A 29 10.74 17.85 46.98
N THR A 30 11.62 18.77 46.58
CA THR A 30 12.78 18.52 45.70
C THR A 30 13.70 17.44 46.28
N ALA A 31 13.89 17.39 47.60
CA ALA A 31 14.75 16.38 48.23
C ALA A 31 14.20 14.96 48.10
N LEU A 32 12.88 14.80 48.14
CA LEU A 32 12.22 13.51 47.87
C LEU A 32 12.29 13.18 46.37
N PHE A 33 12.04 14.17 45.51
CA PHE A 33 12.09 14.01 44.06
C PHE A 33 13.45 13.53 43.55
N GLU A 34 14.54 14.08 44.08
CA GLU A 34 15.91 13.67 43.75
C GLU A 34 16.31 12.27 44.25
N LYS A 35 15.50 11.63 45.11
CA LYS A 35 15.70 10.20 45.44
C LYS A 35 15.16 9.24 44.39
N GLY A 36 14.42 9.74 43.41
CA GLY A 36 13.93 8.93 42.30
C GLY A 36 14.95 8.86 41.15
N LEU A 37 14.93 7.75 40.42
CA LEU A 37 15.72 7.56 39.20
C LEU A 37 15.11 8.35 38.04
N ARG A 38 15.97 8.96 37.21
CA ARG A 38 15.55 9.54 35.92
C ARG A 38 15.15 8.43 34.97
N HIS A 39 14.17 8.68 34.12
CA HIS A 39 13.71 7.70 33.14
C HIS A 39 14.59 7.72 31.89
N PHE A 40 15.40 6.69 31.70
CA PHE A 40 16.16 6.45 30.46
C PHE A 40 15.48 5.37 29.62
N LYS A 41 15.32 5.67 28.34
CA LYS A 41 14.89 4.69 27.33
C LYS A 41 16.12 4.15 26.61
N LYS A 42 16.44 2.88 26.83
CA LYS A 42 17.45 2.16 26.05
C LYS A 42 16.87 1.83 24.67
N LEU A 43 17.60 2.15 23.62
CA LEU A 43 17.22 1.84 22.26
C LEU A 43 17.31 0.31 22.03
N ASP A 44 16.26 -0.33 21.49
CA ASP A 44 16.22 -1.79 21.34
C ASP A 44 17.33 -2.28 20.38
N THR A 45 18.25 -3.06 20.93
CA THR A 45 19.46 -3.56 20.27
C THR A 45 19.22 -4.84 19.47
N LYS A 46 18.00 -5.39 19.39
CA LYS A 46 17.74 -6.59 18.56
C LYS A 46 17.95 -6.36 17.05
N LYS A 47 18.11 -5.11 16.61
CA LYS A 47 18.34 -4.72 15.21
C LYS A 47 19.78 -4.26 14.90
N TRP A 48 20.71 -4.29 15.86
CA TRP A 48 22.11 -3.85 15.68
C TRP A 48 23.06 -4.53 16.67
N PRO A 49 24.32 -4.83 16.34
CA PRO A 49 25.22 -5.54 17.24
C PRO A 49 25.80 -4.62 18.33
N LEU A 50 25.93 -5.13 19.56
CA LEU A 50 26.29 -4.40 20.80
C LEU A 50 27.73 -3.84 20.81
N TRP A 51 28.02 -2.86 19.98
CA TRP A 51 29.35 -2.26 19.91
C TRP A 51 29.44 -0.83 20.44
N GLY A 52 30.66 -0.31 20.54
CA GLY A 52 30.94 1.02 21.07
C GLY A 52 30.41 2.12 20.16
N VAL A 53 29.52 2.97 20.68
CA VAL A 53 29.05 4.17 19.99
C VAL A 53 29.85 5.37 20.52
N TYR A 54 30.66 5.96 19.66
CA TYR A 54 31.58 7.03 20.04
C TYR A 54 30.91 8.39 20.03
N GLN A 55 30.13 8.67 18.98
CA GLN A 55 29.52 9.99 18.76
C GLN A 55 28.18 9.87 18.04
N ILE A 56 27.32 10.86 18.25
CA ILE A 56 25.98 10.98 17.68
C ILE A 56 25.83 12.37 17.06
N ALA A 57 25.14 12.47 15.92
CA ALA A 57 24.61 13.74 15.45
C ALA A 57 23.33 13.58 14.63
N GLN A 58 22.78 14.71 14.20
CA GLN A 58 21.58 14.80 13.39
C GLN A 58 21.86 15.55 12.08
N ASP A 59 21.38 15.03 10.95
CA ASP A 59 21.44 15.74 9.66
C ASP A 59 20.29 16.76 9.51
N GLU A 60 20.33 17.59 8.46
CA GLU A 60 19.32 18.64 8.23
C GLU A 60 17.92 18.08 7.94
N ARG A 61 17.83 16.82 7.48
CA ARG A 61 16.52 16.14 7.32
C ARG A 61 15.95 15.74 8.67
N GLY A 62 16.80 15.62 9.69
CA GLY A 62 16.49 15.23 11.06
C GLY A 62 16.92 13.80 11.40
N LEU A 63 17.63 13.10 10.51
CA LEU A 63 18.05 11.71 10.72
C LEU A 63 19.23 11.65 11.68
N ILE A 64 19.22 10.67 12.59
CA ILE A 64 20.31 10.46 13.55
C ILE A 64 21.40 9.59 12.93
N TRP A 65 22.65 9.97 13.16
CA TRP A 65 23.84 9.29 12.69
C TRP A 65 24.72 8.90 13.87
N PHE A 66 25.27 7.68 13.83
CA PHE A 66 26.10 7.10 14.87
C PHE A 66 27.48 6.75 14.33
N ALA A 67 28.54 7.19 15.03
CA ALA A 67 29.92 6.74 14.82
C ALA A 67 30.17 5.50 15.66
N THR A 68 30.64 4.43 15.04
CA THR A 68 30.83 3.13 15.72
C THR A 68 32.15 2.50 15.32
N ASP A 69 32.53 1.43 16.01
CA ASP A 69 33.68 0.59 15.63
C ASP A 69 33.45 -0.26 14.36
N MET A 70 32.22 -0.28 13.85
CA MET A 70 31.78 -1.13 12.73
C MET A 70 31.18 -0.33 11.57
N GLY A 71 31.54 0.94 11.46
CA GLY A 71 31.11 1.88 10.42
C GLY A 71 30.23 3.00 10.97
N ILE A 72 29.49 3.64 10.09
CA ILE A 72 28.47 4.63 10.49
C ILE A 72 27.07 4.06 10.30
N TYR A 73 26.17 4.43 11.19
CA TYR A 73 24.78 3.97 11.15
C TYR A 73 23.84 5.16 11.08
N ARG A 74 22.92 5.12 10.13
CA ARG A 74 21.80 6.06 10.06
C ARG A 74 20.57 5.46 10.70
N TYR A 75 19.88 6.23 11.52
CA TYR A 75 18.66 5.83 12.21
C TYR A 75 17.50 6.77 11.92
N ASP A 76 16.43 6.20 11.38
CA ASP A 76 15.21 6.90 11.00
C ASP A 76 14.08 6.82 12.04
N GLY A 77 14.42 6.38 13.26
CA GLY A 77 13.47 6.18 14.35
C GLY A 77 12.94 4.75 14.46
N HIS A 78 13.16 3.90 13.45
CA HIS A 78 12.62 2.54 13.42
C HIS A 78 13.64 1.49 12.94
N THR A 79 14.51 1.89 12.03
CA THR A 79 15.45 1.03 11.30
C THR A 79 16.82 1.70 11.23
N PHE A 80 17.85 0.87 11.36
CA PHE A 80 19.24 1.28 11.18
C PHE A 80 19.71 0.89 9.79
N LYS A 81 20.40 1.79 9.10
CA LYS A 81 21.08 1.52 7.83
C LYS A 81 22.60 1.63 8.04
N PRO A 82 23.37 0.53 7.90
CA PRO A 82 24.82 0.56 8.00
C PRO A 82 25.45 1.17 6.76
N PHE A 83 26.55 1.89 6.93
CA PHE A 83 27.49 2.27 5.88
C PHE A 83 28.90 1.92 6.34
N ASN A 84 29.46 0.90 5.70
CA ASN A 84 30.71 0.25 6.10
C ASN A 84 31.71 0.36 4.95
N LEU A 85 32.97 0.03 5.22
CA LEU A 85 34.00 -0.15 4.21
C LEU A 85 33.60 -1.31 3.28
N ASP A 86 33.54 -1.01 1.99
CA ASP A 86 33.53 -1.96 0.90
C ASP A 86 34.86 -1.81 0.14
N VAL A 87 35.57 -2.93 -0.02
CA VAL A 87 36.91 -2.94 -0.62
C VAL A 87 36.82 -2.75 -2.14
N ASP A 88 35.69 -3.11 -2.75
CA ASP A 88 35.47 -3.03 -4.20
C ASP A 88 34.85 -1.68 -4.61
N ASP A 89 34.28 -0.93 -3.66
CA ASP A 89 33.69 0.39 -3.90
C ASP A 89 34.55 1.52 -3.31
N GLN A 90 35.20 2.29 -4.17
CA GLN A 90 36.00 3.45 -3.76
C GLN A 90 35.18 4.59 -3.16
N THR A 91 33.85 4.55 -3.32
CA THR A 91 32.92 5.53 -2.75
C THR A 91 32.40 5.13 -1.36
N SER A 92 32.80 3.97 -0.81
CA SER A 92 32.54 3.65 0.60
C SER A 92 33.48 4.41 1.53
N ILE A 93 33.22 4.37 2.85
CA ILE A 93 34.13 4.94 3.87
C ILE A 93 35.50 4.22 3.89
N ALA A 94 36.53 4.90 4.39
CA ALA A 94 37.92 4.39 4.37
C ALA A 94 38.21 3.28 5.40
N SER A 95 37.51 3.29 6.55
CA SER A 95 37.62 2.26 7.59
C SER A 95 36.30 2.15 8.35
N ASN A 96 36.07 1.00 8.99
CA ASN A 96 34.92 0.78 9.86
C ASN A 96 35.12 1.41 11.26
N LEU A 97 36.37 1.58 11.70
CA LEU A 97 36.64 2.14 13.02
C LEU A 97 36.54 3.66 13.00
N VAL A 98 35.32 4.17 13.21
CA VAL A 98 35.01 5.61 13.21
C VAL A 98 34.95 6.10 14.65
N ASN A 99 35.99 6.82 15.07
CA ASN A 99 36.12 7.32 16.45
C ASN A 99 35.39 8.65 16.70
N GLY A 100 34.94 9.33 15.64
CA GLY A 100 34.21 10.58 15.73
C GLY A 100 33.84 11.10 14.33
N PHE A 101 33.01 12.13 14.30
CA PHE A 101 32.76 12.90 13.09
C PHE A 101 32.27 14.31 13.39
N TRP A 102 32.35 15.17 12.37
CA TRP A 102 31.71 16.48 12.36
C TRP A 102 30.70 16.57 11.22
N MET A 103 29.51 17.12 11.47
CA MET A 103 28.48 17.34 10.44
C MET A 103 28.57 18.79 9.95
N ASP A 104 28.69 18.98 8.64
CA ASP A 104 28.69 20.30 8.04
C ASP A 104 27.31 20.80 7.60
N SER A 105 27.23 22.09 7.25
CA SER A 105 26.01 22.74 6.75
C SER A 105 25.52 22.25 5.38
N GLN A 106 26.23 21.33 4.72
CA GLN A 106 25.81 20.69 3.47
C GLN A 106 25.35 19.25 3.73
N SER A 107 25.10 18.89 5.00
CA SER A 107 24.76 17.53 5.43
C SER A 107 25.83 16.50 5.02
N ARG A 108 27.12 16.85 5.10
CA ARG A 108 28.24 15.91 4.95
C ARG A 108 28.85 15.58 6.30
N LEU A 109 29.08 14.30 6.52
CA LEU A 109 29.75 13.75 7.68
C LEU A 109 31.25 13.65 7.42
N TRP A 110 32.04 14.42 8.17
CA TRP A 110 33.49 14.38 8.17
C TRP A 110 33.96 13.37 9.21
N LEU A 111 34.19 12.13 8.79
CA LEU A 111 34.51 10.99 9.62
C LEU A 111 36.01 10.96 9.93
N SER A 112 36.36 10.82 11.21
CA SER A 112 37.73 10.51 11.63
C SER A 112 37.92 9.00 11.72
N HIS A 113 39.07 8.52 11.22
CA HIS A 113 39.48 7.12 11.35
C HIS A 113 40.75 7.03 12.19
N THR A 114 40.87 5.96 12.98
CA THR A 114 42.04 5.75 13.84
C THR A 114 43.33 5.45 13.05
N SER A 115 43.24 4.99 11.81
CA SER A 115 44.43 4.58 11.01
C SER A 115 44.40 4.94 9.53
N GLU A 116 43.29 5.45 8.98
CA GLU A 116 43.10 5.63 7.53
C GLU A 116 42.84 7.10 7.11
N GLY A 117 43.11 8.06 7.99
CA GLY A 117 42.84 9.47 7.73
C GLY A 117 41.38 9.83 7.96
N ILE A 118 40.75 10.50 7.00
CA ILE A 118 39.34 10.92 7.08
C ILE A 118 38.51 10.41 5.90
N SER A 119 37.20 10.36 6.10
CA SER A 119 36.23 10.19 5.02
C SER A 119 35.16 11.27 5.09
N ILE A 120 34.87 11.92 3.97
CA ILE A 120 33.82 12.93 3.84
C ILE A 120 32.62 12.24 3.20
N PHE A 121 31.68 11.80 4.01
CA PHE A 121 30.49 11.05 3.60
C PHE A 121 29.32 12.00 3.35
N ASN A 122 28.85 12.09 2.11
CA ASN A 122 27.68 12.87 1.76
C ASN A 122 26.40 12.08 2.10
N THR A 123 25.57 12.61 3.01
CA THR A 123 24.38 11.90 3.50
C THR A 123 23.22 11.85 2.50
N LEU A 124 23.27 12.64 1.43
CA LEU A 124 22.28 12.67 0.35
C LEU A 124 22.63 11.66 -0.74
N THR A 125 23.89 11.66 -1.20
CA THR A 125 24.37 10.73 -2.25
C THR A 125 24.83 9.39 -1.70
N GLU A 126 24.91 9.25 -0.37
CA GLU A 126 25.37 8.06 0.34
C GLU A 126 26.77 7.58 -0.11
N SER A 127 27.64 8.54 -0.48
CA SER A 127 28.99 8.28 -1.01
C SER A 127 30.04 9.07 -0.23
N ALA A 128 31.23 8.49 -0.05
CA ALA A 128 32.36 9.07 0.64
C ALA A 128 33.50 9.48 -0.30
N VAL A 129 34.17 10.57 0.06
CA VAL A 129 35.49 10.95 -0.46
C VAL A 129 36.53 10.68 0.63
N ARG A 130 37.61 9.97 0.30
CA ARG A 130 38.66 9.59 1.25
C ARG A 130 39.85 10.55 1.14
N ILE A 131 40.37 11.01 2.28
CA ILE A 131 41.58 11.85 2.33
C ILE A 131 42.55 11.24 3.36
N ASN A 132 43.76 10.91 2.93
CA ASN A 132 44.80 10.29 3.75
C ASN A 132 46.19 10.82 3.41
N ALA A 133 47.21 10.40 4.16
CA ALA A 133 48.61 10.83 3.96
C ALA A 133 49.22 10.36 2.63
N ALA A 134 48.65 9.32 2.00
CA ALA A 134 49.07 8.83 0.69
C ALA A 134 48.46 9.63 -0.49
N SER A 135 47.51 10.53 -0.22
CA SER A 135 46.88 11.38 -1.24
C SER A 135 47.91 12.38 -1.79
N THR A 136 47.87 12.62 -3.12
CA THR A 136 48.90 13.44 -3.79
C THR A 136 48.88 14.89 -3.25
N PRO A 137 50.03 15.47 -2.86
CA PRO A 137 50.08 16.88 -2.47
C PRO A 137 49.50 17.78 -3.57
N PRO A 138 48.68 18.79 -3.24
CA PRO A 138 48.45 19.38 -1.91
C PRO A 138 47.28 18.78 -1.12
N ASN A 139 46.85 17.54 -1.39
CA ASN A 139 45.59 17.00 -0.87
C ASN A 139 45.78 15.90 0.19
N GLY A 140 46.97 15.71 0.75
CA GLY A 140 47.27 14.67 1.75
C GLY A 140 47.38 15.20 3.17
N LEU A 141 46.88 14.43 4.13
CA LEU A 141 47.04 14.69 5.58
C LEU A 141 48.49 14.48 6.03
N THR A 142 48.90 15.18 7.09
CA THR A 142 50.22 14.95 7.72
C THR A 142 50.32 13.60 8.43
N GLY A 143 49.19 13.07 8.91
CA GLY A 143 49.10 11.77 9.58
C GLY A 143 47.73 11.11 9.37
N ASN A 144 47.71 9.78 9.42
CA ASN A 144 46.48 9.00 9.22
C ASN A 144 45.70 8.73 10.52
N GLY A 145 46.32 8.86 11.69
CA GLY A 145 45.65 8.60 12.97
C GLY A 145 44.92 9.83 13.46
N VAL A 146 43.67 10.02 13.05
CA VAL A 146 42.90 11.24 13.34
C VAL A 146 42.32 11.16 14.76
N VAL A 147 42.53 12.22 15.55
CA VAL A 147 42.11 12.30 16.95
C VAL A 147 40.86 13.16 17.10
N ALA A 148 40.86 14.37 16.52
CA ALA A 148 39.72 15.28 16.54
C ALA A 148 39.53 15.95 15.17
N ILE A 149 38.28 16.28 14.86
CA ILE A 149 37.88 16.95 13.62
C ILE A 149 36.77 17.96 13.91
N GLU A 150 36.92 19.19 13.43
CA GLU A 150 35.89 20.21 13.55
C GLU A 150 36.00 21.27 12.47
N GLY A 151 34.87 21.61 11.84
CA GLY A 151 34.78 22.68 10.86
C GLY A 151 34.13 23.95 11.37
N ASN A 152 34.43 25.05 10.69
CA ASN A 152 33.80 26.34 10.93
C ASN A 152 32.71 26.66 9.90
N ASN A 153 31.96 27.73 10.14
CA ASN A 153 30.86 28.17 9.27
C ASN A 153 31.32 28.75 7.91
N GLN A 154 32.63 28.86 7.66
CA GLN A 154 33.20 29.30 6.38
C GLN A 154 33.71 28.13 5.53
N GLY A 155 33.55 26.88 5.98
CA GLY A 155 33.96 25.68 5.26
C GLY A 155 35.44 25.30 5.45
N THR A 156 36.14 25.91 6.40
CA THR A 156 37.48 25.44 6.81
C THR A 156 37.33 24.36 7.87
N VAL A 157 37.97 23.22 7.67
CA VAL A 157 37.94 22.08 8.60
C VAL A 157 39.32 21.87 9.23
N ALA A 158 39.37 21.83 10.55
CA ALA A 158 40.57 21.50 11.30
C ALA A 158 40.58 20.01 11.64
N VAL A 159 41.72 19.36 11.43
CA VAL A 159 41.91 17.93 11.67
C VAL A 159 43.18 17.74 12.49
N SER A 160 43.07 17.21 13.70
CA SER A 160 44.25 16.79 14.45
C SER A 160 44.53 15.31 14.21
N SER A 161 45.79 14.98 14.04
CA SER A 161 46.29 13.62 13.95
C SER A 161 47.38 13.36 14.98
N THR A 162 47.80 12.10 15.12
CA THR A 162 49.00 11.72 15.89
C THR A 162 50.28 12.41 15.42
N SER A 163 50.26 13.10 14.27
CA SER A 163 51.41 13.75 13.66
C SER A 163 51.32 15.29 13.65
N GLY A 164 50.21 15.87 14.13
CA GLY A 164 50.03 17.32 14.21
C GLY A 164 48.64 17.79 13.80
N LEU A 165 48.53 19.06 13.41
CA LEU A 165 47.29 19.73 13.02
C LEU A 165 47.29 20.08 11.53
N ASP A 166 46.22 19.73 10.83
CA ASP A 166 45.96 20.05 9.43
C ASP A 166 44.72 20.94 9.29
N LEU A 167 44.73 21.85 8.31
CA LEU A 167 43.57 22.62 7.87
C LEU A 167 43.18 22.18 6.46
N ILE A 168 41.90 21.87 6.27
CA ILE A 168 41.32 21.50 4.99
C ILE A 168 40.45 22.67 4.51
N PHE A 169 40.69 23.08 3.28
CA PHE A 169 39.90 24.08 2.60
C PHE A 169 39.19 23.47 1.40
N GLU A 170 37.91 23.80 1.25
CA GLU A 170 37.13 23.46 0.07
C GLU A 170 37.19 24.61 -0.94
N ASP A 171 37.71 24.30 -2.12
CA ASP A 171 37.73 25.19 -3.27
C ASP A 171 36.74 24.55 -4.26
N GLY A 172 36.02 25.32 -5.09
CA GLY A 172 35.06 24.74 -6.06
C GLY A 172 35.63 23.74 -7.09
N ARG A 173 36.89 23.31 -6.94
CA ARG A 173 37.60 22.26 -7.70
C ARG A 173 37.98 21.03 -6.84
N GLY A 174 37.70 21.00 -5.54
CA GLY A 174 38.05 19.91 -4.61
C GLY A 174 38.61 20.41 -3.27
N PHE A 175 39.09 19.47 -2.45
CA PHE A 175 39.69 19.76 -1.15
C PHE A 175 41.20 19.98 -1.27
N SER A 176 41.72 20.97 -0.53
CA SER A 176 43.16 21.19 -0.35
C SER A 176 43.51 21.09 1.12
N VAL A 177 44.62 20.40 1.43
CA VAL A 177 45.07 20.13 2.79
C VAL A 177 46.34 20.92 3.07
N GLN A 178 46.42 21.50 4.26
CA GLN A 178 47.55 22.30 4.67
C GLN A 178 47.96 22.00 6.12
N ALA A 179 49.20 21.53 6.28
CA ALA A 179 49.83 21.39 7.59
C ALA A 179 49.96 22.73 8.31
N VAL A 180 49.56 22.78 9.57
CA VAL A 180 49.68 23.97 10.41
C VAL A 180 51.10 24.04 10.98
N SER A 181 51.82 25.09 10.61
CA SER A 181 53.04 25.53 11.30
C SER A 181 52.73 26.78 12.12
N ILE A 182 53.24 26.84 13.35
CA ILE A 182 53.00 27.97 14.25
C ILE A 182 54.27 28.79 14.50
N GLN A 183 54.08 30.10 14.68
CA GLN A 183 55.13 31.05 15.05
C GLN A 183 54.56 32.00 16.11
N GLY A 184 55.30 32.25 17.19
CA GLY A 184 54.84 33.11 18.28
C GLY A 184 55.27 32.62 19.67
N GLU A 185 54.76 33.28 20.71
CA GLU A 185 55.09 33.04 22.12
C GLU A 185 54.51 31.73 22.72
N CYS A 186 53.62 31.01 22.02
CA CYS A 186 52.98 29.78 22.54
C CYS A 186 53.99 28.65 22.84
N GLY A 187 55.26 28.69 22.38
CA GLY A 187 56.35 27.77 22.83
C GLY A 187 56.15 26.26 22.61
N VAL A 188 54.95 25.86 22.18
CA VAL A 188 54.47 24.52 21.95
C VAL A 188 54.68 24.18 20.49
N GLU A 189 55.11 22.96 20.20
CA GLU A 189 55.18 22.44 18.84
C GLU A 189 54.12 21.34 18.67
N PHE A 190 53.05 21.64 17.93
CA PHE A 190 51.90 20.73 17.74
C PHE A 190 52.26 19.39 17.10
N SER A 191 53.36 19.29 16.36
CA SER A 191 53.87 18.04 15.76
C SER A 191 54.43 17.05 16.79
N THR A 192 54.71 17.49 18.02
CA THR A 192 55.39 16.70 19.06
C THR A 192 54.50 16.34 20.25
N GLN A 193 53.27 16.84 20.29
CA GLN A 193 52.36 16.66 21.40
C GLN A 193 50.97 16.22 20.93
N TYR A 194 50.24 15.49 21.78
CA TYR A 194 48.89 15.05 21.45
C TYR A 194 47.88 16.20 21.57
N ILE A 195 47.13 16.41 20.49
CA ILE A 195 45.98 17.31 20.44
C ILE A 195 44.73 16.46 20.65
N HIS A 196 44.03 16.68 21.76
CA HIS A 196 42.84 15.90 22.15
C HIS A 196 41.54 16.52 21.66
N THR A 197 41.47 17.85 21.59
CA THR A 197 40.24 18.57 21.25
C THR A 197 40.52 19.81 20.40
N LEU A 198 39.58 20.11 19.53
CA LEU A 198 39.52 21.29 18.68
C LEU A 198 38.20 21.98 18.99
N HIS A 199 38.16 23.31 18.91
CA HIS A 199 36.92 24.08 19.03
C HIS A 199 37.03 25.45 18.38
N TRP A 200 36.16 25.76 17.42
CA TRP A 200 36.19 27.08 16.79
C TRP A 200 35.57 28.16 17.69
N LYS A 201 36.38 29.13 18.13
CA LYS A 201 35.90 30.34 18.83
C LYS A 201 35.08 31.22 17.90
N ASN A 202 35.56 31.38 16.67
CA ASN A 202 34.91 32.08 15.58
C ASN A 202 35.55 31.63 14.24
N ALA A 203 35.08 32.13 13.11
CA ALA A 203 35.56 31.69 11.79
C ALA A 203 37.08 31.88 11.53
N GLN A 204 37.76 32.71 12.32
CA GLN A 204 39.20 33.00 12.17
C GLN A 204 40.02 32.63 13.41
N THR A 205 39.43 31.97 14.40
CA THR A 205 40.14 31.64 15.65
C THR A 205 39.74 30.25 16.11
N LEU A 206 40.73 29.37 16.17
CA LEU A 206 40.58 27.99 16.60
C LEU A 206 41.24 27.82 17.97
N TRP A 207 40.54 27.21 18.91
CA TRP A 207 41.15 26.71 20.14
C TRP A 207 41.62 25.28 19.93
N VAL A 208 42.84 25.03 20.39
CA VAL A 208 43.52 23.74 20.28
C VAL A 208 43.89 23.30 21.68
N GLY A 209 43.25 22.23 22.16
CA GLY A 209 43.48 21.64 23.46
C GLY A 209 44.30 20.36 23.36
N GLY A 210 45.34 20.24 24.17
CA GLY A 210 46.23 19.09 24.18
C GLY A 210 46.97 18.90 25.50
N ASP A 211 48.02 18.08 25.48
CA ASP A 211 48.87 17.85 26.66
C ASP A 211 49.61 19.14 27.11
N PHE A 212 49.74 20.12 26.23
CA PHE A 212 50.25 21.47 26.48
C PHE A 212 49.21 22.45 27.05
N GLY A 213 48.02 21.97 27.39
CA GLY A 213 46.90 22.82 27.77
C GLY A 213 46.17 23.41 26.57
N LEU A 214 45.83 24.70 26.62
CA LEU A 214 45.00 25.37 25.62
C LEU A 214 45.79 26.47 24.88
N CYS A 215 45.92 26.35 23.54
CA CYS A 215 46.39 27.46 22.69
C CYS A 215 45.25 27.98 21.78
N GLU A 216 45.25 29.29 21.58
CA GLU A 216 44.40 30.04 20.65
C GLU A 216 45.18 30.32 19.37
N LEU A 217 44.68 29.80 18.24
CA LEU A 217 45.30 29.86 16.94
C LEU A 217 44.52 30.83 16.03
N ALA A 218 45.17 31.90 15.57
CA ALA A 218 44.58 32.86 14.66
C ALA A 218 44.76 32.41 13.20
N ILE A 219 43.65 32.22 12.50
CA ILE A 219 43.55 31.70 11.12
C ILE A 219 42.80 32.74 10.25
N PRO A 220 43.43 33.87 9.88
CA PRO A 220 42.76 34.94 9.11
C PRO A 220 42.54 34.58 7.62
N GLY A 221 43.05 33.43 7.16
CA GLY A 221 42.98 32.97 5.78
C GLY A 221 43.99 31.84 5.53
N ARG A 222 44.40 31.64 4.28
CA ARG A 222 45.40 30.62 3.91
C ARG A 222 46.82 31.15 4.07
N ALA A 223 47.39 31.04 5.26
CA ALA A 223 48.78 31.39 5.55
C ALA A 223 49.61 30.12 5.78
N LYS A 224 50.90 30.11 5.41
CA LYS A 224 51.79 28.95 5.69
C LYS A 224 52.14 28.81 7.17
N VAL A 225 52.09 29.91 7.91
CA VAL A 225 52.47 30.00 9.31
C VAL A 225 51.42 30.83 10.04
N TYR A 226 50.92 30.33 11.17
CA TYR A 226 49.85 30.95 11.95
C TYR A 226 50.37 31.42 13.31
N GLN A 227 49.74 32.47 13.85
CA GLN A 227 50.05 33.00 15.18
C GLN A 227 49.28 32.24 16.25
N ALA A 228 49.98 31.76 17.27
CA ALA A 228 49.39 31.02 18.39
C ALA A 228 49.71 31.67 19.74
N ARG A 229 48.71 31.73 20.62
CA ARG A 229 48.82 32.25 21.99
C ARG A 229 48.37 31.18 22.98
N GLN A 230 49.21 30.82 23.95
CA GLN A 230 48.82 29.91 25.03
C GLN A 230 47.97 30.65 26.06
N ILE A 231 46.90 30.02 26.54
CA ILE A 231 46.08 30.55 27.62
C ILE A 231 46.80 30.25 28.95
N ALA A 232 47.41 31.28 29.54
CA ALA A 232 48.29 31.14 30.70
C ALA A 232 47.65 30.37 31.87
N ALA A 233 46.34 30.55 32.10
CA ALA A 233 45.63 29.87 33.18
C ALA A 233 45.50 28.35 33.00
N LEU A 234 45.73 27.83 31.79
CA LEU A 234 45.62 26.41 31.42
C LEU A 234 46.95 25.82 30.92
N ALA A 235 48.06 26.56 30.97
CA ALA A 235 49.32 26.15 30.34
C ALA A 235 49.90 24.82 30.87
N ASP A 236 49.68 24.53 32.16
CA ASP A 236 50.16 23.31 32.83
C ASP A 236 49.06 22.25 33.04
N LEU A 237 47.89 22.44 32.43
CA LEU A 237 46.71 21.59 32.63
C LEU A 237 46.35 20.89 31.32
N PRO A 238 46.65 19.60 31.13
CA PRO A 238 46.32 18.87 29.91
C PRO A 238 44.82 18.94 29.60
N VAL A 239 44.45 19.59 28.50
CA VAL A 239 43.05 19.78 28.11
C VAL A 239 42.60 18.57 27.29
N ARG A 240 41.52 17.92 27.72
CA ARG A 240 40.97 16.71 27.07
C ARG A 240 39.70 16.97 26.30
N SER A 241 38.82 17.79 26.86
CA SER A 241 37.54 18.12 26.25
C SER A 241 37.27 19.60 26.45
N LEU A 242 36.63 20.20 25.45
CA LEU A 242 36.29 21.60 25.47
C LEU A 242 34.97 21.82 24.74
N THR A 243 34.14 22.71 25.27
CA THR A 243 32.95 23.19 24.57
C THR A 243 32.71 24.66 24.92
N SER A 244 31.94 25.36 24.08
CA SER A 244 31.47 26.71 24.38
C SER A 244 29.95 26.81 24.30
N GLY A 245 29.38 27.58 25.23
CA GLY A 245 27.94 27.78 25.33
C GLY A 245 27.62 28.97 26.21
N ASN A 246 26.63 29.78 25.82
CA ASN A 246 26.18 30.97 26.58
C ASN A 246 27.31 31.97 26.93
N GLY A 247 28.27 32.13 26.02
CA GLY A 247 29.42 33.01 26.23
C GLY A 247 30.47 32.49 27.22
N MET A 248 30.34 31.24 27.68
CA MET A 248 31.28 30.57 28.58
C MET A 248 32.01 29.45 27.85
N VAL A 249 33.20 29.11 28.34
CA VAL A 249 33.98 27.97 27.85
C VAL A 249 34.14 26.98 28.99
N TRP A 250 33.81 25.73 28.71
CA TRP A 250 33.86 24.64 29.66
C TRP A 250 35.03 23.73 29.27
N VAL A 251 35.87 23.43 30.25
CA VAL A 251 37.16 22.76 30.02
C VAL A 251 37.25 21.56 30.95
N GLY A 252 37.42 20.38 30.34
CA GLY A 252 37.78 19.15 31.03
C GLY A 252 39.28 18.91 30.91
N THR A 253 39.95 18.69 32.04
CA THR A 253 41.39 18.41 32.06
C THR A 253 41.66 16.97 32.47
N ALA A 254 42.81 16.43 32.05
CA ALA A 254 43.25 15.12 32.54
C ALA A 254 43.75 15.25 33.97
N SER A 255 43.12 14.55 34.92
CA SER A 255 43.53 14.42 36.32
C SER A 255 43.58 15.72 37.14
N ALA A 256 43.15 16.86 36.59
CA ALA A 256 43.05 18.15 37.30
C ALA A 256 41.60 18.66 37.42
N GLY A 257 40.64 17.93 36.84
CA GLY A 257 39.21 18.17 37.04
C GLY A 257 38.59 19.10 36.00
N MET A 258 37.62 19.90 36.45
CA MET A 258 36.71 20.65 35.57
C MET A 258 36.81 22.14 35.83
N TYR A 259 36.80 22.93 34.76
CA TYR A 259 36.95 24.37 34.85
C TYR A 259 36.02 25.12 33.91
N ARG A 260 35.65 26.33 34.32
CA ARG A 260 35.04 27.36 33.47
C ARG A 260 36.09 28.41 33.17
N LEU A 261 36.33 28.66 31.88
CA LEU A 261 37.21 29.71 31.40
C LEU A 261 36.38 30.92 30.96
N ASN A 262 36.66 32.09 31.54
CA ASN A 262 36.18 33.36 31.04
C ASN A 262 37.21 33.93 30.05
N THR A 263 36.83 33.94 28.77
CA THR A 263 37.72 34.31 27.67
C THR A 263 38.02 35.80 27.55
N ALA A 264 37.28 36.66 28.25
CA ALA A 264 37.54 38.11 28.24
C ALA A 264 38.66 38.51 29.20
N GLU A 265 38.80 37.78 30.31
CA GLU A 265 39.76 38.09 31.38
C GLU A 265 40.86 37.01 31.52
N ASP A 266 40.79 35.93 30.72
CA ASP A 266 41.59 34.71 30.86
C ASP A 266 41.57 34.14 32.30
N THR A 267 40.45 34.30 32.99
CA THR A 267 40.26 33.82 34.36
C THR A 267 39.64 32.42 34.36
N LEU A 268 40.28 31.51 35.09
CA LEU A 268 39.83 30.13 35.25
C LEU A 268 39.14 29.97 36.60
N THR A 269 37.90 29.50 36.59
CA THR A 269 37.14 29.16 37.79
C THR A 269 36.99 27.64 37.86
N GLN A 270 37.49 27.00 38.92
CA GLN A 270 37.31 25.56 39.10
C GLN A 270 35.85 25.25 39.43
N ILE A 271 35.31 24.22 38.79
CA ILE A 271 33.99 23.68 39.12
C ILE A 271 34.16 22.77 40.33
N SER A 272 33.42 23.06 41.40
CA SER A 272 33.52 22.31 42.65
C SER A 272 32.84 20.96 42.48
N ASP A 273 33.65 19.90 42.47
CA ASP A 273 33.19 18.53 42.59
C ASP A 273 33.21 18.13 44.07
N SER A 274 32.12 18.40 44.78
CA SER A 274 31.95 17.96 46.17
C SER A 274 31.65 16.46 46.29
N VAL A 275 31.57 15.74 45.16
CA VAL A 275 31.03 14.38 45.10
C VAL A 275 32.12 13.33 44.88
N SER A 276 33.28 13.72 44.35
CA SER A 276 34.45 12.84 44.19
C SER A 276 35.65 13.33 45.01
N GLU A 277 36.31 12.42 45.75
CA GLU A 277 37.57 12.71 46.46
C GLU A 277 38.75 12.95 45.49
N THR A 278 38.62 12.52 44.23
CA THR A 278 39.63 12.67 43.17
C THR A 278 39.09 13.46 41.98
N PRO A 279 39.88 14.34 41.36
CA PRO A 279 39.49 15.01 40.12
C PRO A 279 39.07 14.01 39.05
N VAL A 280 37.98 14.30 38.35
CA VAL A 280 37.39 13.38 37.35
C VAL A 280 37.73 13.84 35.93
N ASP A 281 38.10 12.88 35.08
CA ASP A 281 38.34 13.12 33.65
C ASP A 281 37.00 13.28 32.92
N VAL A 282 36.85 14.37 32.16
CA VAL A 282 35.64 14.63 31.37
C VAL A 282 35.89 14.33 29.89
N GLU A 283 35.07 13.44 29.33
CA GLU A 283 35.13 13.01 27.93
C GLU A 283 34.34 13.94 27.02
N ASP A 284 33.16 14.42 27.47
CA ASP A 284 32.25 15.22 26.64
C ASP A 284 31.37 16.14 27.49
N TRP A 285 30.82 17.17 26.87
CA TRP A 285 30.03 18.22 27.50
C TRP A 285 28.75 18.53 26.72
N LEU A 286 27.64 18.77 27.42
CA LEU A 286 26.39 19.21 26.81
C LEU A 286 25.75 20.35 27.62
N GLN A 287 25.61 21.52 27.00
CA GLN A 287 24.81 22.61 27.56
C GLN A 287 23.32 22.27 27.38
N VAL A 288 22.66 21.85 28.46
CA VAL A 288 21.24 21.44 28.42
C VAL A 288 20.31 22.64 28.50
N SER A 289 20.64 23.64 29.31
CA SER A 289 19.91 24.90 29.45
C SER A 289 20.83 26.02 29.93
N ASP A 290 20.33 27.25 30.04
CA ASP A 290 21.12 28.37 30.57
C ASP A 290 21.58 28.20 32.02
N GLN A 291 20.95 27.29 32.76
CA GLN A 291 21.25 27.01 34.16
C GLN A 291 22.00 25.69 34.35
N GLU A 292 22.07 24.83 33.33
CA GLU A 292 22.60 23.47 33.49
C GLU A 292 23.52 23.06 32.34
N ILE A 293 24.70 22.57 32.72
CA ILE A 293 25.64 21.89 31.83
C ILE A 293 25.92 20.49 32.35
N TRP A 294 25.96 19.52 31.45
CA TRP A 294 26.22 18.13 31.79
C TRP A 294 27.61 17.73 31.29
N ALA A 295 28.33 16.97 32.11
CA ALA A 295 29.67 16.50 31.81
C ALA A 295 29.73 14.96 31.89
N VAL A 296 30.24 14.32 30.85
CA VAL A 296 30.49 12.88 30.83
C VAL A 296 31.78 12.62 31.58
N ALA A 297 31.67 12.08 32.78
CA ALA A 297 32.77 11.92 33.71
C ALA A 297 33.18 10.44 33.77
N LEU A 298 34.40 10.14 33.33
CA LEU A 298 34.89 8.79 33.16
C LEU A 298 34.83 8.01 34.49
N ARG A 299 34.22 6.81 34.47
CA ARG A 299 33.98 5.92 35.64
C ARG A 299 33.03 6.45 36.72
N VAL A 300 32.55 7.69 36.61
CA VAL A 300 31.61 8.29 37.58
C VAL A 300 30.18 8.31 37.04
N GLY A 301 30.00 8.60 35.75
CA GLY A 301 28.70 8.71 35.10
C GLY A 301 28.53 10.07 34.43
N ILE A 302 27.35 10.67 34.52
CA ILE A 302 27.10 12.01 33.98
C ILE A 302 26.90 12.98 35.15
N LEU A 303 27.73 14.02 35.22
CA LEU A 303 27.63 15.08 36.22
C LEU A 303 26.67 16.16 35.72
N VAL A 304 25.69 16.53 36.54
CA VAL A 304 24.79 17.65 36.28
C VAL A 304 25.28 18.86 37.07
N ILE A 305 25.72 19.90 36.37
CA ILE A 305 26.38 21.06 36.96
C ILE A 305 25.49 22.30 36.78
N ASP A 306 25.34 23.07 37.86
CA ASP A 306 24.74 24.40 37.76
C ASP A 306 25.70 25.38 37.08
N ALA A 307 25.27 25.95 35.96
CA ALA A 307 26.11 26.82 35.14
C ALA A 307 26.44 28.16 35.83
N GLN A 308 25.66 28.59 36.82
CA GLN A 308 25.84 29.85 37.54
C GLN A 308 26.66 29.66 38.81
N SER A 309 26.27 28.71 39.67
CA SER A 309 26.93 28.45 40.95
C SER A 309 28.19 27.60 40.82
N LEU A 310 28.40 26.94 39.67
CA LEU A 310 29.52 26.02 39.40
C LEU A 310 29.63 24.88 40.42
N GLN A 311 28.47 24.40 40.87
CA GLN A 311 28.38 23.26 41.78
C GLN A 311 27.75 22.07 41.04
N VAL A 312 28.27 20.88 41.30
CA VAL A 312 27.62 19.63 40.87
C VAL A 312 26.31 19.48 41.66
N LYS A 313 25.16 19.56 40.98
CA LYS A 313 23.82 19.39 41.57
C LYS A 313 23.51 17.93 41.87
N SER A 314 23.85 17.06 40.93
CA SER A 314 23.54 15.63 41.01
C SER A 314 24.46 14.83 40.09
N ILE A 315 24.61 13.54 40.37
CA ILE A 315 25.25 12.59 39.47
C ILE A 315 24.20 11.61 38.96
N ILE A 316 24.13 11.47 37.65
CA ILE A 316 23.38 10.39 37.01
C ILE A 316 24.28 9.16 37.04
N HIS A 317 24.13 8.37 38.09
CA HIS A 317 24.88 7.14 38.29
C HIS A 317 24.40 6.00 37.39
N THR A 318 25.29 5.05 37.18
CA THR A 318 24.95 3.78 36.59
C THR A 318 24.16 2.91 37.58
N GLU A 319 22.97 2.50 37.19
CA GLU A 319 22.05 1.71 38.03
C GLU A 319 21.72 0.41 37.29
N ALA A 320 22.63 -0.56 37.41
CA ALA A 320 22.49 -1.86 36.77
C ALA A 320 21.32 -2.65 37.37
N GLY A 321 20.54 -3.32 36.52
CA GLY A 321 19.38 -4.13 36.94
C GLY A 321 18.05 -3.39 36.97
N PHE A 322 18.03 -2.07 36.75
CA PHE A 322 16.80 -1.29 36.62
C PHE A 322 16.49 -1.01 35.15
N THR A 323 15.29 -1.37 34.70
CA THR A 323 14.85 -1.28 33.29
C THR A 323 14.80 0.13 32.72
N HIS A 324 14.77 1.15 33.59
CA HIS A 324 14.55 2.55 33.22
C HIS A 324 15.66 3.48 33.68
N ALA A 325 16.80 2.91 34.09
CA ALA A 325 17.95 3.68 34.53
C ALA A 325 19.09 3.60 33.50
N LEU A 326 20.06 4.49 33.63
CA LEU A 326 21.29 4.40 32.86
C LEU A 326 22.07 3.18 33.38
N ALA A 327 22.08 2.08 32.62
CA ALA A 327 22.72 0.83 33.03
C ALA A 327 24.19 0.72 32.58
N SER A 328 24.76 1.78 31.97
CA SER A 328 26.15 1.80 31.50
C SER A 328 27.12 2.51 32.43
N THR A 329 28.28 1.90 32.65
CA THR A 329 29.39 2.47 33.44
C THR A 329 30.35 3.32 32.62
N ASN A 330 30.14 3.41 31.30
CA ASN A 330 31.06 4.12 30.39
C ASN A 330 30.29 4.90 29.31
N PRO A 331 29.54 5.96 29.70
CA PRO A 331 29.03 6.94 28.74
C PRO A 331 30.18 7.58 27.97
N LYS A 332 29.97 7.87 26.67
CA LYS A 332 30.99 8.39 25.76
C LYS A 332 30.69 9.79 25.23
N SER A 333 29.48 10.01 24.74
CA SER A 333 29.05 11.31 24.25
C SER A 333 27.62 11.64 24.64
N LEU A 334 27.34 12.94 24.68
CA LEU A 334 26.02 13.51 24.89
C LEU A 334 25.62 14.30 23.64
N PHE A 335 24.45 14.02 23.12
CA PHE A 335 23.92 14.73 21.96
C PHE A 335 22.48 15.15 22.20
N ARG A 336 22.13 16.41 21.91
CA ARG A 336 20.76 16.90 21.98
C ARG A 336 20.20 17.02 20.58
N ASP A 337 19.12 16.30 20.28
CA ASP A 337 18.46 16.42 18.99
C ASP A 337 17.58 17.69 18.88
N ALA A 338 17.04 17.94 17.69
CA ALA A 338 16.16 19.07 17.41
C ALA A 338 14.84 19.06 18.19
N ALA A 339 14.39 17.89 18.66
CA ALA A 339 13.23 17.77 19.56
C ALA A 339 13.58 18.09 21.01
N GLY A 340 14.88 18.18 21.30
CA GLY A 340 15.44 18.38 22.62
C GLY A 340 15.76 17.08 23.35
N VAL A 341 15.49 15.90 22.80
CA VAL A 341 15.84 14.63 23.44
C VAL A 341 17.35 14.52 23.55
N ILE A 342 17.83 14.12 24.74
CA ILE A 342 19.24 13.90 25.02
C ILE A 342 19.54 12.42 24.73
N TRP A 343 20.50 12.21 23.83
CA TRP A 343 21.05 10.93 23.46
C TRP A 343 22.38 10.73 24.17
N ILE A 344 22.56 9.54 24.71
CA ILE A 344 23.74 9.15 25.47
C ILE A 344 24.33 7.93 24.76
N SER A 345 25.49 8.11 24.16
CA SER A 345 26.25 6.99 23.62
C SER A 345 27.04 6.31 24.73
N THR A 346 27.23 5.00 24.62
CA THR A 346 27.98 4.23 25.61
C THR A 346 28.92 3.25 24.94
N TRP A 347 29.94 2.81 25.68
CA TRP A 347 30.84 1.77 25.24
C TRP A 347 30.31 0.38 25.65
N GLY A 348 29.58 -0.28 24.75
CA GLY A 348 29.13 -1.68 24.89
C GLY A 348 27.72 -1.89 25.42
N ASP A 349 27.09 -0.88 26.03
CA ASP A 349 25.74 -0.97 26.60
C ASP A 349 24.63 -0.41 25.69
N GLY A 350 25.00 0.05 24.49
CA GLY A 350 24.10 0.62 23.48
C GLY A 350 23.90 2.13 23.62
N VAL A 351 22.72 2.61 23.21
CA VAL A 351 22.36 4.03 23.23
C VAL A 351 21.16 4.24 24.14
N PHE A 352 21.23 5.25 24.99
CA PHE A 352 20.15 5.66 25.86
C PHE A 352 19.61 7.01 25.43
N THR A 353 18.32 7.22 25.63
CA THR A 353 17.65 8.49 25.38
C THR A 353 16.96 8.96 26.65
N LEU A 354 16.97 10.27 26.85
CA LEU A 354 16.33 10.95 27.97
C LEU A 354 15.63 12.19 27.43
N ASP A 355 14.37 12.36 27.78
CA ASP A 355 13.61 13.56 27.43
C ASP A 355 13.82 14.64 28.52
N PRO A 356 14.51 15.75 28.24
CA PRO A 356 14.73 16.79 29.23
C PRO A 356 13.47 17.60 29.55
N VAL A 357 12.48 17.66 28.64
CA VAL A 357 11.17 18.29 28.89
C VAL A 357 10.44 17.54 30.02
N HIS A 358 10.72 16.24 30.15
CA HIS A 358 10.14 15.35 31.14
C HIS A 358 11.13 14.98 32.25
N THR A 359 12.19 15.77 32.46
CA THR A 359 12.98 15.73 33.70
C THR A 359 12.14 16.00 34.95
N ALA A 360 10.94 16.54 34.77
CA ALA A 360 9.84 16.56 35.74
C ALA A 360 9.34 15.17 36.18
N THR A 361 9.85 14.08 35.61
CA THR A 361 9.49 12.70 36.00
C THR A 361 10.64 11.97 36.66
N ARG A 362 10.31 11.22 37.71
CA ARG A 362 11.23 10.33 38.42
C ARG A 362 10.52 9.06 38.87
N ARG A 363 11.29 7.99 39.06
CA ARG A 363 10.79 6.73 39.63
C ARG A 363 11.54 6.37 40.89
N LEU A 364 10.83 6.33 42.01
CA LEU A 364 11.37 5.82 43.28
C LEU A 364 11.29 4.30 43.29
N VAL A 365 12.44 3.62 43.45
CA VAL A 365 12.55 2.16 43.40
C VAL A 365 13.40 1.65 44.55
N ALA A 366 12.91 0.64 45.25
CA ALA A 366 13.60 -0.05 46.34
C ALA A 366 14.89 -0.68 45.86
N GLY A 367 15.95 -0.55 46.67
CA GLY A 367 17.28 -1.09 46.37
C GLY A 367 18.13 -0.23 45.43
N SER A 368 17.63 0.89 44.91
CA SER A 368 18.47 1.85 44.16
C SER A 368 19.51 2.51 45.08
N SER A 369 20.58 3.06 44.50
CA SER A 369 21.60 3.77 45.28
C SER A 369 21.04 5.03 45.97
N LEU A 370 20.00 5.64 45.37
CA LEU A 370 19.35 6.87 45.83
C LEU A 370 18.32 6.65 46.95
N SER A 371 17.76 5.44 47.04
CA SER A 371 16.72 5.09 48.01
C SER A 371 16.93 3.72 48.67
N LYS A 372 18.15 3.47 49.17
CA LYS A 372 18.55 2.21 49.84
C LYS A 372 17.62 1.79 50.98
N THR A 373 17.06 2.75 51.70
CA THR A 373 16.17 2.56 52.85
C THR A 373 14.71 2.31 52.44
N PHE A 374 14.36 2.51 51.16
CA PHE A 374 13.07 2.17 50.60
C PHE A 374 13.01 0.65 50.36
N ASN A 375 12.12 -0.02 51.07
CA ASN A 375 12.19 -1.48 51.30
C ASN A 375 11.37 -2.33 50.32
N THR A 376 10.40 -1.76 49.60
CA THR A 376 9.54 -2.50 48.68
C THR A 376 9.07 -1.63 47.53
N ASN A 377 8.86 -2.27 46.38
CA ASN A 377 8.39 -1.61 45.17
C ASN A 377 6.87 -1.60 45.04
N ASN A 378 6.15 -2.50 45.71
CA ASN A 378 4.72 -2.63 45.48
C ASN A 378 3.93 -1.67 46.40
N ILE A 379 3.72 -0.44 45.91
CA ILE A 379 3.14 0.67 46.66
C ILE A 379 1.69 0.89 46.26
N ARG A 380 0.76 0.77 47.21
CA ARG A 380 -0.68 0.80 46.94
C ARG A 380 -1.39 2.03 47.49
N ALA A 381 -0.85 2.67 48.52
CA ALA A 381 -1.45 3.85 49.13
C ALA A 381 -0.38 4.87 49.49
N ILE A 382 -0.65 6.16 49.29
CA ILE A 382 0.23 7.26 49.69
C ILE A 382 -0.62 8.31 50.39
N ALA A 383 -0.12 8.85 51.51
CA ALA A 383 -0.80 9.93 52.23
C ALA A 383 0.19 10.83 52.98
N ALA A 384 -0.02 12.14 52.89
CA ALA A 384 0.65 13.10 53.77
C ALA A 384 0.08 12.99 55.18
N LEU A 385 0.95 12.71 56.16
CA LEU A 385 0.58 12.60 57.56
C LEU A 385 0.39 14.00 58.17
N ASN A 386 1.40 14.85 57.99
CA ASN A 386 1.50 16.22 58.51
C ASN A 386 2.65 16.93 57.78
N LYS A 387 3.09 18.11 58.26
CA LYS A 387 4.26 18.80 57.70
C LYS A 387 5.59 18.05 57.87
N ALA A 388 5.63 16.96 58.64
CA ALA A 388 6.86 16.23 58.98
C ALA A 388 7.03 14.87 58.29
N TYR A 389 5.95 14.15 57.94
CA TYR A 389 6.06 12.83 57.29
C TYR A 389 5.11 12.60 56.11
N LEU A 390 5.55 11.72 55.22
CA LEU A 390 4.76 11.13 54.14
C LEU A 390 4.74 9.60 54.31
N ALA A 391 3.57 8.96 54.23
CA ALA A 391 3.40 7.53 54.44
C ALA A 391 3.13 6.78 53.14
N PHE A 392 3.82 5.66 52.96
CA PHE A 392 3.71 4.75 51.82
C PHE A 392 3.18 3.39 52.30
N GLY A 393 1.95 3.07 51.94
CA GLY A 393 1.31 1.79 52.19
C GLY A 393 1.66 0.78 51.11
N THR A 394 2.05 -0.41 51.54
CA THR A 394 2.66 -1.42 50.67
C THR A 394 1.78 -2.68 50.55
N VAL A 395 2.07 -3.52 49.55
CA VAL A 395 1.50 -4.86 49.45
C VAL A 395 2.42 -5.84 50.18
N GLY A 396 2.09 -6.15 51.43
CA GLY A 396 2.73 -7.22 52.21
C GLY A 396 3.92 -6.82 53.07
N ALA A 397 4.26 -5.52 53.17
CA ALA A 397 5.34 -5.02 54.02
C ALA A 397 4.89 -3.87 54.96
N GLY A 398 3.58 -3.71 55.17
CA GLY A 398 3.03 -2.66 56.03
C GLY A 398 3.22 -1.26 55.45
N ILE A 399 3.77 -0.35 56.26
CA ILE A 399 3.92 1.07 55.94
C ILE A 399 5.39 1.48 56.01
N THR A 400 5.83 2.30 55.06
CA THR A 400 7.12 2.98 55.09
C THR A 400 6.89 4.48 55.20
N LEU A 401 7.57 5.14 56.13
CA LEU A 401 7.49 6.58 56.34
C LEU A 401 8.68 7.27 55.67
N TYR A 402 8.45 8.45 55.10
CA TYR A 402 9.48 9.38 54.68
C TYR A 402 9.44 10.61 55.58
N SER A 403 10.60 10.95 56.16
CA SER A 403 10.77 12.14 57.00
C SER A 403 11.23 13.31 56.14
N TRP A 404 10.49 14.43 56.15
CA TRP A 404 10.92 15.66 55.47
C TRP A 404 12.19 16.24 56.13
N LEU A 405 12.33 16.07 57.45
CA LEU A 405 13.48 16.54 58.23
C LEU A 405 14.75 15.73 57.94
N ASP A 406 14.65 14.40 58.07
CA ASP A 406 15.82 13.51 57.90
C ASP A 406 16.11 13.23 56.43
N LYS A 407 15.16 13.56 55.54
CA LYS A 407 15.22 13.29 54.10
C LYS A 407 15.54 11.82 53.84
N ASP A 408 14.90 10.92 54.56
CA ASP A 408 15.13 9.48 54.45
C ASP A 408 13.87 8.66 54.74
N PHE A 409 13.89 7.40 54.30
CA PHE A 409 12.82 6.44 54.51
C PHE A 409 13.07 5.60 55.77
N THR A 410 12.01 5.31 56.52
CA THR A 410 12.04 4.43 57.68
C THR A 410 10.85 3.47 57.60
N PRO A 411 11.08 2.16 57.45
CA PRO A 411 10.01 1.17 57.57
C PRO A 411 9.37 1.26 58.96
N LEU A 412 8.05 1.38 59.02
CA LEU A 412 7.33 1.38 60.28
C LEU A 412 7.27 -0.07 60.80
N LYS A 413 7.88 -0.31 61.97
CA LYS A 413 7.89 -1.62 62.63
C LYS A 413 7.14 -1.53 63.94
N THR A 414 5.90 -1.98 63.91
CA THR A 414 4.95 -1.85 65.02
C THR A 414 4.91 -3.09 65.91
N GLY A 415 5.47 -4.21 65.45
CA GLY A 415 5.36 -5.50 66.13
C GLY A 415 3.95 -6.10 66.09
N THR A 416 3.07 -5.56 65.24
CA THR A 416 1.69 -6.02 65.06
C THR A 416 1.51 -6.70 63.70
N GLU A 417 0.31 -7.24 63.44
CA GLU A 417 -0.07 -7.78 62.13
C GLU A 417 0.08 -6.76 60.98
N LEU A 418 0.13 -5.45 61.28
CA LEU A 418 0.34 -4.38 60.30
C LEU A 418 1.67 -4.54 59.54
N ASP A 419 2.72 -5.05 60.18
CA ASP A 419 4.07 -5.11 59.61
C ASP A 419 4.18 -6.03 58.37
N ALA A 420 3.20 -6.93 58.19
CA ALA A 420 3.07 -7.83 57.04
C ALA A 420 1.74 -7.62 56.27
N ALA A 421 0.95 -6.61 56.63
CA ALA A 421 -0.35 -6.37 56.03
C ALA A 421 -0.23 -5.73 54.64
N THR A 422 -1.25 -5.97 53.81
CA THR A 422 -1.50 -5.16 52.62
C THR A 422 -2.29 -3.93 53.02
N VAL A 423 -1.74 -2.75 52.75
CA VAL A 423 -2.35 -1.47 53.09
C VAL A 423 -3.09 -0.93 51.86
N PHE A 424 -4.42 -0.84 51.93
CA PHE A 424 -5.27 -0.41 50.82
C PHE A 424 -5.49 1.10 50.79
N THR A 425 -5.59 1.74 51.94
CA THR A 425 -5.78 3.18 52.06
C THR A 425 -5.10 3.68 53.34
N ILE A 426 -4.50 4.86 53.25
CA ILE A 426 -3.97 5.61 54.37
C ILE A 426 -4.62 6.99 54.37
N ARG A 427 -5.07 7.45 55.53
CA ARG A 427 -5.65 8.78 55.73
C ARG A 427 -5.23 9.34 57.09
N THR A 428 -5.10 10.66 57.16
CA THR A 428 -4.94 11.36 58.44
C THR A 428 -6.33 11.58 59.04
N GLY A 429 -6.54 11.12 60.26
CA GLY A 429 -7.78 11.34 60.99
C GLY A 429 -7.91 12.78 61.50
N PRO A 430 -9.10 13.20 61.98
CA PRO A 430 -9.30 14.52 62.59
C PRO A 430 -8.42 14.78 63.82
N ASP A 431 -7.96 13.70 64.46
CA ASP A 431 -7.03 13.69 65.59
C ASP A 431 -5.55 13.88 65.19
N GLY A 432 -5.26 13.96 63.89
CA GLY A 432 -3.91 14.05 63.35
C GLY A 432 -3.14 12.71 63.36
N GLN A 433 -3.76 11.60 63.75
CA GLN A 433 -3.15 10.27 63.72
C GLN A 433 -3.30 9.63 62.33
N LEU A 434 -2.45 8.64 62.05
CA LEU A 434 -2.50 7.91 60.80
C LEU A 434 -3.47 6.74 60.91
N TRP A 435 -4.44 6.69 60.02
CA TRP A 435 -5.38 5.58 59.93
C TRP A 435 -5.08 4.75 58.68
N ALA A 436 -4.87 3.45 58.87
CA ALA A 436 -4.55 2.52 57.80
C ALA A 436 -5.66 1.46 57.67
N ALA A 437 -6.30 1.41 56.50
CA ALA A 437 -7.20 0.35 56.10
C ALA A 437 -6.39 -0.79 55.46
N THR A 438 -6.50 -2.00 56.02
CA THR A 438 -5.70 -3.15 55.60
C THR A 438 -6.54 -4.40 55.35
N ASN A 439 -5.90 -5.44 54.80
CA ASN A 439 -6.52 -6.77 54.66
C ASN A 439 -6.80 -7.47 56.00
N VAL A 440 -6.23 -7.01 57.11
CA VAL A 440 -6.38 -7.62 58.44
C VAL A 440 -7.14 -6.75 59.44
N GLY A 441 -7.58 -5.54 59.04
CA GLY A 441 -8.37 -4.62 59.87
C GLY A 441 -8.00 -3.15 59.67
N VAL A 442 -8.52 -2.29 60.52
CA VAL A 442 -8.16 -0.87 60.58
C VAL A 442 -7.20 -0.62 61.73
N PHE A 443 -6.12 0.10 61.48
CA PHE A 443 -5.13 0.48 62.48
C PHE A 443 -5.07 1.99 62.63
N VAL A 444 -5.02 2.44 63.88
CA VAL A 444 -4.65 3.81 64.24
C VAL A 444 -3.20 3.79 64.69
N ILE A 445 -2.40 4.61 64.05
CA ILE A 445 -0.96 4.62 64.19
C ILE A 445 -0.55 6.00 64.67
N GLU A 446 0.12 6.04 65.82
CA GLU A 446 0.74 7.23 66.36
C GLU A 446 2.16 7.35 65.77
N PRO A 447 2.42 8.30 64.85
CA PRO A 447 3.65 8.32 64.06
C PRO A 447 4.89 8.62 64.90
N ALA A 448 4.76 9.47 65.92
CA ALA A 448 5.86 9.87 66.78
C ALA A 448 6.37 8.72 67.66
N THR A 449 5.47 7.83 68.09
CA THR A 449 5.81 6.68 68.96
C THR A 449 5.93 5.37 68.19
N GLN A 450 5.58 5.38 66.89
CA GLN A 450 5.44 4.20 66.03
C GLN A 450 4.48 3.13 66.58
N LYS A 451 3.60 3.51 67.51
CA LYS A 451 2.65 2.59 68.11
C LYS A 451 1.44 2.43 67.19
N ALA A 452 1.10 1.19 66.84
CA ALA A 452 -0.12 0.88 66.10
C ALA A 452 -1.13 0.17 67.01
N THR A 453 -2.38 0.65 66.97
CA THR A 453 -3.52 0.10 67.69
C THR A 453 -4.55 -0.38 66.69
N LYS A 454 -4.88 -1.68 66.72
CA LYS A 454 -5.94 -2.25 65.88
C LYS A 454 -7.30 -1.85 66.44
N MET A 455 -8.17 -1.32 65.59
CA MET A 455 -9.53 -0.99 65.98
C MET A 455 -10.36 -2.27 66.20
N PRO A 456 -11.28 -2.29 67.19
CA PRO A 456 -12.03 -3.50 67.57
C PRO A 456 -13.15 -3.85 66.58
N TRP A 457 -13.18 -3.26 65.39
CA TRP A 457 -14.23 -3.47 64.39
C TRP A 457 -14.04 -4.79 63.65
N GLN A 458 -15.11 -5.59 63.58
CA GLN A 458 -15.14 -6.84 62.84
C GLN A 458 -16.00 -6.69 61.60
N PHE A 459 -15.39 -6.93 60.44
CA PHE A 459 -16.05 -6.94 59.14
C PHE A 459 -16.03 -8.40 58.68
N ALA A 460 -17.19 -9.04 58.46
CA ALA A 460 -17.38 -10.49 58.27
C ALA A 460 -16.51 -11.12 57.15
N GLY A 461 -15.20 -11.29 57.40
CA GLY A 461 -14.20 -11.76 56.44
C GLY A 461 -13.81 -10.76 55.34
N SER A 462 -14.35 -9.54 55.33
CA SER A 462 -14.12 -8.56 54.26
C SER A 462 -13.07 -7.52 54.64
N ALA A 463 -12.06 -7.33 53.79
CA ALA A 463 -11.06 -6.29 53.97
C ALA A 463 -11.67 -4.90 53.79
N VAL A 464 -11.25 -3.96 54.66
CA VAL A 464 -11.55 -2.54 54.47
C VAL A 464 -10.63 -2.00 53.39
N ARG A 465 -11.21 -1.51 52.29
CA ARG A 465 -10.48 -1.05 51.11
C ARG A 465 -10.32 0.46 51.10
N ARG A 466 -11.35 1.22 51.48
CA ARG A 466 -11.33 2.70 51.47
C ARG A 466 -11.78 3.28 52.80
N MET A 467 -11.34 4.51 53.03
CA MET A 467 -11.60 5.28 54.23
C MET A 467 -11.70 6.76 53.90
N ALA A 468 -12.67 7.45 54.50
CA ALA A 468 -12.79 8.91 54.49
C ALA A 468 -13.22 9.40 55.88
N PHE A 469 -12.93 10.67 56.19
CA PHE A 469 -13.22 11.26 57.50
C PHE A 469 -14.05 12.52 57.35
N SER A 470 -15.11 12.62 58.13
CA SER A 470 -15.72 13.89 58.51
C SER A 470 -15.11 14.35 59.84
N LYS A 471 -15.59 15.46 60.39
CA LYS A 471 -15.09 16.01 61.67
C LYS A 471 -15.28 15.03 62.84
N ASP A 472 -16.45 14.38 62.89
CA ASP A 472 -16.89 13.57 64.04
C ASP A 472 -17.16 12.09 63.64
N GLU A 473 -17.02 11.76 62.35
CA GLU A 473 -17.37 10.45 61.77
C GLU A 473 -16.27 9.94 60.84
N ALA A 474 -16.10 8.62 60.78
CA ALA A 474 -15.30 7.92 59.78
C ALA A 474 -16.18 7.05 58.89
N PHE A 475 -15.89 7.02 57.60
CA PHE A 475 -16.59 6.19 56.62
C PHE A 475 -15.64 5.13 56.08
N LEU A 476 -16.04 3.87 56.18
CA LEU A 476 -15.22 2.72 55.80
C LEU A 476 -15.95 1.92 54.73
N SER A 477 -15.30 1.61 53.60
CA SER A 477 -15.86 0.69 52.62
C SER A 477 -15.07 -0.61 52.52
N THR A 478 -15.83 -1.70 52.41
CA THR A 478 -15.37 -3.04 52.07
C THR A 478 -15.75 -3.34 50.62
N SER A 479 -15.45 -4.55 50.13
CA SER A 479 -15.87 -4.97 48.78
C SER A 479 -17.40 -4.92 48.60
N ASP A 480 -18.16 -5.13 49.67
CA ASP A 480 -19.62 -5.34 49.59
C ASP A 480 -20.44 -4.33 50.41
N HIS A 481 -19.84 -3.62 51.37
CA HIS A 481 -20.59 -2.79 52.32
C HIS A 481 -19.87 -1.49 52.67
N LEU A 482 -20.66 -0.46 52.96
CA LEU A 482 -20.23 0.82 53.50
C LEU A 482 -20.66 0.93 54.97
N PHE A 483 -19.76 1.42 55.80
CA PHE A 483 -19.95 1.59 57.24
C PHE A 483 -19.70 3.05 57.62
N ARG A 484 -20.53 3.56 58.52
CA ARG A 484 -20.33 4.80 59.25
C ARG A 484 -19.85 4.46 60.65
N VAL A 485 -18.84 5.17 61.13
CA VAL A 485 -18.28 4.99 62.47
C VAL A 485 -18.24 6.34 63.17
N SER A 486 -18.80 6.41 64.37
CA SER A 486 -18.63 7.56 65.27
C SER A 486 -17.20 7.59 65.82
N LEU A 487 -16.53 8.74 65.76
CA LEU A 487 -15.18 8.89 66.32
C LEU A 487 -15.18 9.15 67.84
N ASP A 488 -16.33 9.48 68.41
CA ASP A 488 -16.47 9.76 69.85
C ASP A 488 -16.52 8.48 70.69
N ASP A 489 -17.27 7.47 70.22
CA ASP A 489 -17.51 6.21 70.94
C ASP A 489 -17.09 4.95 70.15
N PHE A 490 -16.56 5.13 68.94
CA PHE A 490 -16.17 4.05 68.02
C PHE A 490 -17.30 3.07 67.66
N SER A 491 -18.56 3.48 67.84
CA SER A 491 -19.72 2.71 67.40
C SER A 491 -19.75 2.62 65.86
N ILE A 492 -20.09 1.44 65.35
CA ILE A 492 -20.13 1.16 63.92
C ILE A 492 -21.55 0.86 63.48
N GLU A 493 -21.98 1.54 62.42
CA GLU A 493 -23.28 1.38 61.78
C GLU A 493 -23.08 1.03 60.31
N LYS A 494 -23.80 0.02 59.83
CA LYS A 494 -23.80 -0.34 58.42
C LYS A 494 -24.82 0.52 57.68
N ILE A 495 -24.42 1.13 56.57
CA ILE A 495 -25.32 1.95 55.75
C ILE A 495 -26.08 1.03 54.79
N GLU A 496 -27.39 0.91 55.00
CA GLU A 496 -28.24 -0.07 54.30
C GLU A 496 -29.23 0.51 53.27
N THR A 497 -29.28 1.82 53.01
CA THR A 497 -30.32 2.36 52.10
C THR A 497 -29.75 3.30 51.04
N ILE A 498 -30.14 3.08 49.77
CA ILE A 498 -30.00 4.03 48.66
C ILE A 498 -31.42 4.51 48.34
N GLY A 499 -31.75 5.75 48.67
CA GLY A 499 -33.12 6.26 48.55
C GLY A 499 -34.16 5.40 49.28
N ASN A 500 -35.24 5.02 48.57
CA ASN A 500 -36.34 4.20 49.09
C ASN A 500 -36.27 2.71 48.68
N GLU A 501 -35.21 2.26 47.98
CA GLU A 501 -35.10 0.89 47.49
C GLU A 501 -33.97 0.10 48.18
N THR A 502 -34.26 -1.15 48.54
CA THR A 502 -33.28 -2.12 49.04
C THR A 502 -32.56 -2.80 47.87
N THR A 503 -31.73 -2.05 47.14
CA THR A 503 -30.92 -2.60 46.04
C THR A 503 -29.65 -3.29 46.59
N SER A 504 -29.29 -4.43 45.99
CA SER A 504 -28.17 -5.29 46.41
C SER A 504 -26.81 -4.58 46.30
N TYR A 505 -26.09 -4.51 47.42
CA TYR A 505 -24.81 -3.81 47.63
C TYR A 505 -23.59 -4.32 46.85
N LYS A 506 -23.74 -5.10 45.77
CA LYS A 506 -22.61 -5.77 45.09
C LYS A 506 -21.72 -4.82 44.26
N THR A 507 -21.68 -3.53 44.59
CA THR A 507 -21.07 -2.52 43.72
C THR A 507 -20.58 -1.30 44.51
N PHE A 508 -19.68 -1.46 45.48
CA PHE A 508 -19.01 -0.34 46.16
C PHE A 508 -17.49 -0.43 45.94
N SER A 509 -16.68 0.62 45.88
CA SER A 509 -16.80 2.09 45.77
C SER A 509 -15.41 2.49 45.27
N ASN A 510 -15.28 3.10 44.09
CA ASN A 510 -13.98 3.47 43.54
C ASN A 510 -13.35 4.64 44.31
N VAL A 511 -14.15 5.57 44.87
CA VAL A 511 -13.63 6.74 45.60
C VAL A 511 -14.60 7.13 46.72
N LEU A 512 -14.06 7.47 47.90
CA LEU A 512 -14.77 8.11 49.01
C LEU A 512 -14.16 9.48 49.29
N LEU A 513 -14.97 10.54 49.27
CA LEU A 513 -14.53 11.92 49.53
C LEU A 513 -15.54 12.62 50.43
N THR A 514 -15.07 13.48 51.33
CA THR A 514 -15.94 14.30 52.18
C THR A 514 -15.79 15.77 51.79
N ASP A 515 -16.91 16.47 51.63
CA ASP A 515 -16.91 17.92 51.39
C ASP A 515 -16.75 18.72 52.69
N SER A 516 -16.61 20.03 52.57
CA SER A 516 -16.45 20.96 53.70
C SER A 516 -17.68 21.03 54.62
N GLU A 517 -18.86 20.59 54.16
CA GLU A 517 -20.09 20.53 54.94
C GLU A 517 -20.23 19.21 55.70
N GLY A 518 -19.35 18.24 55.42
CA GLY A 518 -19.34 16.91 56.02
C GLY A 518 -20.23 15.91 55.31
N ASN A 519 -20.65 16.17 54.06
CA ASN A 519 -21.32 15.17 53.22
C ASN A 519 -20.27 14.23 52.62
N LEU A 520 -20.63 12.95 52.51
CA LEU A 520 -19.79 11.92 51.89
C LEU A 520 -20.23 11.70 50.44
N TRP A 521 -19.30 11.92 49.51
CA TRP A 521 -19.43 11.62 48.09
C TRP A 521 -18.82 10.26 47.77
N ILE A 522 -19.55 9.47 46.98
CA ILE A 522 -19.22 8.08 46.67
C ILE A 522 -19.25 7.87 45.16
N ALA A 523 -18.09 7.65 44.57
CA ALA A 523 -17.97 7.20 43.19
C ALA A 523 -18.03 5.67 43.15
N SER A 524 -18.89 5.10 42.31
CA SER A 524 -19.03 3.65 42.17
C SER A 524 -19.29 3.24 40.72
N ARG A 525 -19.18 1.94 40.43
CA ARG A 525 -19.62 1.41 39.13
C ARG A 525 -21.14 1.52 38.91
N ALA A 526 -21.90 1.75 39.98
CA ALA A 526 -23.34 1.98 39.92
C ALA A 526 -23.71 3.46 39.78
N GLY A 527 -22.74 4.39 39.72
CA GLY A 527 -22.97 5.83 39.64
C GLY A 527 -22.35 6.63 40.78
N LEU A 528 -22.69 7.91 40.81
CA LEU A 528 -22.29 8.87 41.84
C LEU A 528 -23.40 9.06 42.88
N TYR A 529 -23.04 8.92 44.16
CA TYR A 529 -23.96 9.03 45.29
C TYR A 529 -23.42 10.03 46.32
N VAL A 530 -24.32 10.65 47.08
CA VAL A 530 -23.99 11.53 48.20
C VAL A 530 -24.77 11.12 49.45
N LEU A 531 -24.07 11.00 50.57
CA LEU A 531 -24.67 10.87 51.90
C LEU A 531 -24.56 12.23 52.59
N ARG A 532 -25.70 12.90 52.79
CA ARG A 532 -25.73 14.18 53.49
C ARG A 532 -25.42 13.98 54.98
N LYS A 533 -24.78 14.96 55.60
CA LYS A 533 -24.46 14.91 57.04
C LYS A 533 -25.72 14.63 57.86
N GLY A 534 -25.68 13.60 58.70
CA GLY A 534 -26.79 13.17 59.56
C GLY A 534 -27.89 12.36 58.86
N ALA A 535 -27.83 12.15 57.54
CA ALA A 535 -28.75 11.27 56.83
C ALA A 535 -28.43 9.79 57.10
N GLN A 536 -29.43 8.91 56.94
CA GLN A 536 -29.26 7.45 56.98
C GLN A 536 -29.27 6.79 55.60
N ALA A 537 -29.74 7.49 54.57
CA ALA A 537 -29.85 6.98 53.22
C ALA A 537 -28.93 7.74 52.25
N LEU A 538 -28.32 7.00 51.33
CA LEU A 538 -27.57 7.55 50.19
C LEU A 538 -28.53 8.14 49.16
N LEU A 539 -28.20 9.32 48.65
CA LEU A 539 -28.93 9.98 47.57
C LEU A 539 -28.14 9.79 46.26
N ALA A 540 -28.80 9.30 45.22
CA ALA A 540 -28.22 9.29 43.88
C ALA A 540 -28.18 10.72 43.33
N VAL A 541 -27.05 11.12 42.74
CA VAL A 541 -26.90 12.46 42.17
C VAL A 541 -27.68 12.51 40.85
N ASN A 542 -28.87 13.12 40.88
CA ASN A 542 -29.94 13.25 39.86
C ASN A 542 -31.01 12.14 39.78
N GLU A 543 -32.13 12.39 40.48
CA GLU A 543 -33.50 11.97 40.11
C GLU A 543 -34.48 13.17 39.91
N GLU A 544 -34.11 14.41 40.26
CA GLU A 544 -35.04 15.56 40.24
C GLU A 544 -34.84 16.60 39.10
N ALA A 545 -33.73 16.59 38.36
CA ALA A 545 -33.39 17.73 37.49
C ALA A 545 -34.03 17.77 36.08
N GLN A 546 -34.74 16.73 35.61
CA GLN A 546 -35.28 16.65 34.22
C GLN A 546 -34.29 17.01 33.08
N THR A 547 -32.98 17.12 33.35
CA THR A 547 -31.93 17.33 32.35
C THR A 547 -31.22 16.01 32.06
N ALA A 548 -31.06 15.70 30.78
CA ALA A 548 -30.71 14.40 30.20
C ALA A 548 -29.33 13.78 30.56
N SER A 549 -28.70 14.08 31.70
CA SER A 549 -27.38 13.54 32.05
C SER A 549 -27.50 12.33 32.98
N GLY A 550 -27.39 11.11 32.42
CA GLY A 550 -27.40 9.83 33.15
C GLY A 550 -26.20 9.56 34.07
N ILE A 551 -25.68 10.59 34.76
CA ILE A 551 -24.51 10.53 35.65
C ILE A 551 -24.73 9.57 36.83
N SER A 552 -25.96 9.45 37.35
CA SER A 552 -26.34 8.51 38.40
C SER A 552 -26.47 7.05 37.94
N LYS A 553 -26.60 6.79 36.63
CA LYS A 553 -26.88 5.44 36.09
C LYS A 553 -25.70 4.78 35.39
N ALA A 554 -24.54 5.44 35.37
CA ALA A 554 -23.36 4.97 34.67
C ALA A 554 -22.12 5.03 35.55
N ALA A 555 -21.20 4.11 35.33
CA ALA A 555 -20.04 3.94 36.19
C ALA A 555 -19.25 5.25 36.30
N THR A 556 -19.10 5.72 37.55
CA THR A 556 -18.28 6.89 37.87
C THR A 556 -16.90 6.39 38.25
N PHE A 557 -15.89 6.76 37.46
CA PHE A 557 -14.55 6.23 37.62
C PHE A 557 -13.72 7.08 38.58
N GLY A 558 -13.74 8.40 38.43
CA GLY A 558 -12.95 9.33 39.23
C GLY A 558 -13.72 10.57 39.66
N VAL A 559 -13.37 11.07 40.85
CA VAL A 559 -13.95 12.28 41.45
C VAL A 559 -12.85 13.06 42.18
N ALA A 560 -12.85 14.39 42.05
CA ALA A 560 -11.95 15.28 42.78
C ALA A 560 -12.59 16.64 43.04
N PHE A 561 -12.15 17.34 44.09
CA PHE A 561 -12.53 18.75 44.29
C PHE A 561 -11.64 19.66 43.47
N HIS A 562 -12.25 20.54 42.67
CA HIS A 562 -11.57 21.65 42.04
C HIS A 562 -11.27 22.74 43.09
N PRO A 563 -10.19 23.53 42.94
CA PRO A 563 -9.83 24.59 43.89
C PRO A 563 -10.92 25.65 44.14
N ASN A 564 -11.90 25.79 43.25
CA ASN A 564 -13.05 26.69 43.41
C ASN A 564 -14.20 26.08 44.25
N GLY A 565 -14.07 24.85 44.75
CA GLY A 565 -15.08 24.16 45.54
C GLY A 565 -16.07 23.28 44.76
N GLN A 566 -16.00 23.29 43.42
CA GLN A 566 -16.82 22.40 42.58
C GLN A 566 -16.25 20.98 42.55
N LEU A 567 -17.11 20.00 42.32
CA LEU A 567 -16.73 18.60 42.18
C LEU A 567 -16.52 18.26 40.70
N ILE A 568 -15.34 17.76 40.35
CA ILE A 568 -15.01 17.23 39.01
C ILE A 568 -15.30 15.74 38.98
N VAL A 569 -16.02 15.27 37.97
CA VAL A 569 -16.44 13.86 37.87
C VAL A 569 -16.21 13.30 36.46
N THR A 570 -15.70 12.06 36.36
CA THR A 570 -15.64 11.26 35.12
C THR A 570 -16.63 10.10 35.11
N ASN A 571 -17.19 9.81 33.95
CA ASN A 571 -18.22 8.78 33.79
C ASN A 571 -18.04 7.95 32.51
N GLU A 572 -18.38 6.66 32.53
CA GLU A 572 -18.33 5.72 31.40
C GLU A 572 -19.11 6.15 30.17
N LEU A 573 -20.29 6.75 30.35
CA LEU A 573 -21.15 7.13 29.23
C LEU A 573 -20.78 8.49 28.60
N LEU A 574 -19.88 9.24 29.25
CA LEU A 574 -19.67 10.64 28.94
C LEU A 574 -18.19 10.87 28.56
N GLN A 575 -17.96 11.33 27.33
CA GLN A 575 -16.62 11.57 26.77
C GLN A 575 -15.99 12.86 27.34
N GLY A 576 -15.93 13.02 28.68
CA GLY A 576 -15.39 14.23 29.32
C GLY A 576 -15.53 14.27 30.84
N PHE A 577 -15.32 15.47 31.41
CA PHE A 577 -15.53 15.76 32.84
C PHE A 577 -16.76 16.64 33.06
N TYR A 578 -17.34 16.55 34.25
CA TYR A 578 -18.45 17.39 34.68
C TYR A 578 -18.06 18.17 35.92
N TYR A 579 -18.40 19.46 35.92
CA TYR A 579 -18.34 20.29 37.11
C TYR A 579 -19.73 20.28 37.78
N LEU A 580 -19.76 19.83 39.03
CA LEU A 580 -20.94 19.77 39.86
C LEU A 580 -20.80 20.75 41.02
N ASP A 581 -21.81 21.58 41.21
CA ASP A 581 -21.95 22.38 42.42
C ASP A 581 -22.43 21.48 43.58
N THR A 582 -21.70 21.49 44.70
CA THR A 582 -21.91 20.59 45.84
C THR A 582 -23.21 20.89 46.61
N GLN A 583 -23.75 22.09 46.45
CA GLN A 583 -24.95 22.55 47.16
C GLN A 583 -26.22 22.39 46.31
N THR A 584 -26.19 22.88 45.07
CA THR A 584 -27.37 23.07 44.23
C THR A 584 -27.58 21.97 43.18
N TRP A 585 -26.55 21.18 42.90
CA TRP A 585 -26.53 20.11 41.89
C TRP A 585 -26.75 20.47 40.40
N PRO A 586 -26.75 21.74 39.91
CA PRO A 586 -26.72 21.98 38.48
C PRO A 586 -25.42 21.43 37.91
N VAL A 587 -25.56 20.73 36.80
CA VAL A 587 -24.45 20.14 36.06
C VAL A 587 -24.03 21.14 34.99
N GLN A 588 -22.83 21.71 35.10
CA GLN A 588 -22.21 22.40 33.97
C GLN A 588 -21.36 21.38 33.22
N ALA A 589 -21.91 20.89 32.11
CA ALA A 589 -21.19 19.99 31.21
C ALA A 589 -20.24 20.81 30.35
N GLU A 590 -18.94 20.57 30.49
CA GLU A 590 -17.97 21.04 29.49
C GLU A 590 -17.71 19.88 28.54
N GLN A 591 -18.30 19.97 27.34
CA GLN A 591 -18.09 18.95 26.31
C GLN A 591 -16.67 19.10 25.76
N LEU A 592 -15.78 18.22 26.18
CA LEU A 592 -14.40 18.17 25.71
C LEU A 592 -14.32 17.55 24.30
N PRO A 593 -13.23 17.80 23.55
CA PRO A 593 -12.99 17.12 22.28
C PRO A 593 -13.01 15.60 22.47
N SER A 594 -13.92 14.93 21.76
CA SER A 594 -14.29 13.51 21.89
C SER A 594 -13.18 12.50 21.56
N GLU A 595 -12.00 12.93 21.12
CA GLU A 595 -11.17 12.05 20.30
C GLU A 595 -10.21 11.13 21.04
N ARG A 596 -9.90 11.28 22.35
CA ARG A 596 -8.65 10.66 22.86
C ARG A 596 -8.56 10.15 24.30
N VAL A 597 -9.64 10.11 25.07
CA VAL A 597 -9.49 9.68 26.47
C VAL A 597 -9.84 8.20 26.64
N ASP A 598 -8.85 7.38 27.00
CA ASP A 598 -9.10 6.04 27.54
C ASP A 598 -9.52 6.19 29.01
N VAL A 599 -10.76 6.64 29.24
CA VAL A 599 -11.34 6.83 30.59
C VAL A 599 -11.53 5.49 31.33
N ARG A 600 -11.20 4.35 30.70
CA ARG A 600 -11.60 3.01 31.15
C ARG A 600 -10.66 2.37 32.17
N ALA A 601 -9.54 3.01 32.51
CA ALA A 601 -8.60 2.52 33.52
C ALA A 601 -8.72 3.32 34.84
N GLY A 602 -9.40 2.76 35.84
CA GLY A 602 -9.12 2.97 37.29
C GLY A 602 -9.08 4.38 37.93
N ALA A 603 -9.50 5.45 37.24
CA ALA A 603 -9.09 6.82 37.51
C ALA A 603 -9.36 7.39 38.93
N ASN A 604 -8.30 7.75 39.65
CA ASN A 604 -8.33 8.95 40.49
C ASN A 604 -8.00 10.17 39.61
N ILE A 605 -8.55 11.33 39.96
CA ILE A 605 -8.29 12.61 39.28
C ILE A 605 -7.54 13.52 40.25
N TRP A 606 -6.55 14.27 39.77
CA TRP A 606 -5.85 15.29 40.54
C TRP A 606 -5.83 16.62 39.77
N VAL A 607 -5.97 17.72 40.50
CA VAL A 607 -5.88 19.08 39.95
C VAL A 607 -4.66 19.75 40.54
N ASP A 608 -3.73 20.19 39.68
CA ASP A 608 -2.53 20.89 40.11
C ASP A 608 -2.75 22.42 40.25
N GLN A 609 -1.71 23.14 40.68
CA GLN A 609 -1.79 24.61 40.83
C GLN A 609 -2.06 25.36 39.53
N ARG A 610 -1.73 24.76 38.37
CA ARG A 610 -1.97 25.34 37.03
C ARG A 610 -3.36 24.99 36.50
N GLN A 611 -4.22 24.39 37.32
CA GLN A 611 -5.56 23.90 36.96
C GLN A 611 -5.56 22.78 35.91
N ARG A 612 -4.42 22.14 35.67
CA ARG A 612 -4.37 20.97 34.77
C ARG A 612 -4.96 19.77 35.49
N ILE A 613 -5.67 18.95 34.74
CA ILE A 613 -6.35 17.77 35.28
C ILE A 613 -5.53 16.54 34.91
N TRP A 614 -5.05 15.85 35.94
CA TRP A 614 -4.26 14.64 35.83
C TRP A 614 -5.13 13.43 36.16
N ASN A 615 -4.98 12.37 35.39
CA ASN A 615 -5.38 11.03 35.82
C ASN A 615 -4.15 10.08 35.71
N ASP A 616 -4.34 8.80 35.95
CA ASP A 616 -3.28 7.79 35.94
C ASP A 616 -2.70 7.50 34.53
N SER A 617 -3.32 8.00 33.46
CA SER A 617 -3.00 7.68 32.07
C SER A 617 -3.00 8.88 31.12
N SER A 618 -3.30 10.10 31.55
CA SER A 618 -3.51 11.28 30.71
C SER A 618 -3.47 12.60 31.50
N ILE A 619 -3.17 13.70 30.80
CA ILE A 619 -3.19 15.07 31.33
C ILE A 619 -4.04 15.93 30.40
N TYR A 620 -4.97 16.68 30.98
CA TYR A 620 -5.72 17.72 30.30
C TYR A 620 -5.11 19.09 30.59
N TYR A 621 -4.89 19.87 29.53
CA TYR A 621 -4.41 21.25 29.57
C TYR A 621 -5.57 22.18 29.21
N PRO A 622 -6.22 22.84 30.18
CA PRO A 622 -7.32 23.76 29.92
C PRO A 622 -6.95 24.87 28.93
N GLU A 623 -5.73 25.40 29.04
CA GLU A 623 -5.20 26.49 28.21
C GLU A 623 -4.99 26.11 26.73
N LEU A 624 -4.81 24.81 26.45
CA LEU A 624 -4.68 24.28 25.09
C LEU A 624 -5.97 23.60 24.60
N SER A 625 -6.97 23.46 25.49
CA SER A 625 -8.15 22.61 25.29
C SER A 625 -7.78 21.23 24.73
N ARG A 626 -6.73 20.61 25.29
CA ARG A 626 -6.07 19.43 24.72
C ARG A 626 -5.76 18.38 25.77
N TRP A 627 -5.83 17.12 25.36
CA TRP A 627 -5.36 15.96 26.11
C TRP A 627 -4.03 15.43 25.57
N ASP A 628 -3.09 15.18 26.47
CA ASP A 628 -1.91 14.37 26.16
C ASP A 628 -1.96 13.08 26.99
N ASN A 629 -1.72 11.94 26.33
CA ASN A 629 -1.70 10.64 26.98
C ASN A 629 -0.38 10.45 27.74
N ILE A 630 -0.47 9.98 28.99
CA ILE A 630 0.65 9.45 29.76
C ILE A 630 0.75 7.95 29.46
N ASN A 631 1.51 7.62 28.42
CA ASN A 631 1.70 6.24 27.98
C ASN A 631 3.17 5.80 28.09
N SER A 632 3.46 4.59 27.61
CA SER A 632 4.81 4.03 27.52
C SER A 632 5.81 4.93 26.77
N ALA A 633 5.34 5.86 25.92
CA ALA A 633 6.16 6.87 25.23
C ALA A 633 6.93 7.77 26.20
N LEU A 634 6.32 8.06 27.35
CA LEU A 634 6.89 8.89 28.41
C LEU A 634 7.76 8.08 29.36
N GLY A 635 7.97 6.79 29.06
CA GLY A 635 8.68 5.88 29.96
C GLY A 635 7.82 5.36 31.12
N ILE A 636 6.53 5.65 31.08
CA ILE A 636 5.62 5.38 32.17
C ILE A 636 4.88 4.08 31.82
N TYR A 637 5.62 2.97 31.87
CA TYR A 637 5.01 1.63 31.82
C TYR A 637 4.70 1.23 33.25
N ALA A 638 3.45 1.42 33.66
CA ALA A 638 3.00 0.85 34.90
C ALA A 638 1.48 0.68 34.91
N LEU A 639 1.06 -0.53 35.25
CA LEU A 639 -0.22 -0.77 35.91
C LEU A 639 -0.17 -0.07 37.27
N CYS A 640 -0.24 1.25 37.30
CA CYS A 640 -0.26 1.97 38.56
C CYS A 640 -1.58 1.72 39.27
N TYR A 641 -1.53 1.73 40.59
CA TYR A 641 -2.73 1.79 41.39
C TYR A 641 -3.17 3.25 41.37
N GLY A 642 -3.95 3.67 40.37
CA GLY A 642 -4.48 5.04 40.28
C GLY A 642 -5.10 5.50 41.60
N GLU A 643 -5.76 4.57 42.29
CA GLU A 643 -6.32 4.65 43.65
C GLU A 643 -5.35 5.14 44.75
N GLY A 644 -4.04 4.87 44.59
CA GLY A 644 -2.98 5.10 45.56
C GLY A 644 -2.21 6.41 45.40
N GLY A 645 -2.55 7.24 44.41
CA GLY A 645 -1.84 8.49 44.15
C GLY A 645 -2.19 9.62 45.13
N HIS A 646 -1.22 10.51 45.35
CA HIS A 646 -1.32 11.65 46.26
C HIS A 646 -0.57 12.85 45.70
N LEU A 647 -1.20 14.03 45.72
CA LEU A 647 -0.61 15.28 45.27
C LEU A 647 -0.09 16.07 46.48
N VAL A 648 1.23 16.05 46.69
CA VAL A 648 1.89 16.74 47.79
C VAL A 648 2.04 18.22 47.45
N ALA A 649 1.56 19.09 48.34
CA ALA A 649 1.65 20.56 48.22
C ALA A 649 1.13 21.14 46.89
N GLN A 650 0.25 20.42 46.17
CA GLN A 650 -0.20 20.76 44.81
C GLN A 650 0.92 20.85 43.75
N THR A 651 2.13 20.39 44.05
CA THR A 651 3.30 20.48 43.15
C THR A 651 3.87 19.12 42.76
N LEU A 652 3.93 18.16 43.67
CA LEU A 652 4.52 16.84 43.43
C LEU A 652 3.43 15.76 43.44
N LEU A 653 3.11 15.20 42.26
CA LEU A 653 2.17 14.09 42.13
C LEU A 653 2.92 12.77 42.30
N LEU A 654 2.51 11.96 43.28
CA LEU A 654 3.04 10.63 43.53
C LEU A 654 1.97 9.61 43.16
N ILE A 655 2.33 8.59 42.39
CA ILE A 655 1.44 7.49 42.03
C ILE A 655 2.09 6.17 42.41
N GLY A 656 1.43 5.39 43.27
CA GLY A 656 1.91 4.07 43.68
C GLY A 656 1.71 3.04 42.57
N CYS A 657 2.73 2.22 42.31
CA CYS A 657 2.71 1.19 41.27
C CYS A 657 3.34 -0.12 41.82
N PRO A 658 3.18 -1.28 41.14
CA PRO A 658 3.77 -2.56 41.57
C PRO A 658 5.31 -2.56 41.62
N ASP A 659 5.93 -1.67 40.87
CA ASP A 659 7.36 -1.56 40.60
C ASP A 659 7.96 -0.21 41.06
N GLY A 660 7.33 0.43 42.05
CA GLY A 660 7.84 1.62 42.72
C GLY A 660 6.79 2.72 42.89
N VAL A 661 7.27 3.96 43.00
CA VAL A 661 6.43 5.16 42.98
C VAL A 661 6.83 6.00 41.78
N LEU A 662 5.85 6.34 40.96
CA LEU A 662 6.01 7.32 39.89
C LEU A 662 5.81 8.72 40.45
N MET A 663 6.72 9.63 40.11
CA MET A 663 6.76 10.98 40.66
C MET A 663 6.74 12.00 39.52
N PHE A 664 5.85 12.98 39.61
CA PHE A 664 5.77 14.11 38.69
C PHE A 664 5.91 15.43 39.44
N ASP A 665 6.96 16.17 39.15
CA ASP A 665 7.00 17.60 39.46
C ASP A 665 6.10 18.33 38.45
N THR A 666 4.88 18.65 38.89
CA THR A 666 3.91 19.33 38.04
C THR A 666 4.40 20.72 37.63
N GLN A 667 5.20 21.42 38.43
CA GLN A 667 5.67 22.77 38.07
C GLN A 667 6.67 22.74 36.91
N GLN A 668 7.56 21.75 36.90
CA GLN A 668 8.55 21.57 35.85
C GLN A 668 7.96 20.92 34.59
N TRP A 669 6.82 20.23 34.69
CA TRP A 669 6.19 19.56 33.55
C TRP A 669 5.72 20.54 32.47
N GLN A 670 6.16 20.30 31.23
CA GLN A 670 5.76 21.07 30.05
C GLN A 670 5.13 20.16 28.98
N PRO A 671 4.09 20.62 28.26
CA PRO A 671 3.49 19.86 27.18
C PRO A 671 4.47 19.62 26.02
N TRP A 672 4.38 18.45 25.37
CA TRP A 672 5.18 18.14 24.19
C TRP A 672 4.62 18.88 22.96
N MET A 673 5.37 19.87 22.47
CA MET A 673 4.97 20.74 21.36
C MET A 673 5.76 20.51 20.08
N PHE A 674 6.70 19.55 20.08
CA PHE A 674 7.54 19.27 18.92
C PHE A 674 6.69 18.78 17.73
N ARG A 675 7.01 19.29 16.55
CA ARG A 675 6.41 18.91 15.27
C ARG A 675 7.47 18.20 14.44
N PRO A 676 7.38 16.87 14.26
CA PRO A 676 8.41 16.13 13.53
C PRO A 676 8.48 16.54 12.07
N ASN A 677 9.71 16.61 11.56
CA ASN A 677 9.93 16.58 10.12
C ASN A 677 9.64 15.17 9.58
N ILE A 678 9.03 15.07 8.41
CA ILE A 678 8.84 13.80 7.70
C ILE A 678 9.91 13.72 6.62
N ALA A 679 10.76 12.70 6.69
CA ALA A 679 11.84 12.48 5.75
C ALA A 679 11.65 11.18 4.97
N ILE A 680 12.06 11.19 3.70
CA ILE A 680 12.19 9.98 2.88
C ILE A 680 13.43 9.21 3.35
N THR A 681 13.25 7.93 3.65
CA THR A 681 14.32 7.06 4.18
C THR A 681 14.81 6.05 3.15
N SER A 682 13.94 5.65 2.22
CA SER A 682 14.30 4.88 1.04
C SER A 682 13.31 5.14 -0.10
N ALA A 683 13.76 4.92 -1.33
CA ALA A 683 12.92 4.92 -2.50
C ALA A 683 13.35 3.82 -3.46
N GLU A 684 12.40 3.20 -4.13
CA GLU A 684 12.61 2.13 -5.08
C GLU A 684 11.76 2.41 -6.33
N VAL A 685 12.31 2.19 -7.52
CA VAL A 685 11.56 2.24 -8.79
C VAL A 685 11.74 0.90 -9.49
N ASN A 686 10.64 0.21 -9.79
CA ASN A 686 10.67 -1.17 -10.30
C ASN A 686 11.46 -2.17 -9.43
N GLY A 687 11.52 -1.93 -8.11
CA GLY A 687 12.29 -2.75 -7.16
C GLY A 687 13.78 -2.43 -7.10
N GLU A 688 14.29 -1.48 -7.90
CA GLU A 688 15.67 -1.00 -7.79
C GLU A 688 15.73 0.23 -6.88
N ALA A 689 16.65 0.22 -5.92
CA ALA A 689 16.85 1.34 -5.01
C ALA A 689 17.26 2.61 -5.79
N ARG A 690 16.64 3.74 -5.45
CA ARG A 690 16.92 5.05 -6.02
C ARG A 690 17.24 6.03 -4.90
N ILE A 691 18.34 6.74 -5.09
CA ILE A 691 18.71 7.86 -4.23
C ILE A 691 17.86 9.05 -4.64
N ILE A 692 17.08 9.58 -3.70
CA ILE A 692 16.31 10.80 -3.90
C ILE A 692 17.13 11.96 -3.31
N SER A 693 17.93 12.61 -4.15
CA SER A 693 18.63 13.85 -3.81
C SER A 693 17.73 15.07 -3.96
N ASP A 694 16.70 14.98 -4.80
CA ASP A 694 15.86 16.09 -5.22
C ASP A 694 14.43 15.94 -4.68
N THR A 695 13.69 17.05 -4.58
CA THR A 695 12.27 17.02 -4.21
C THR A 695 11.36 16.48 -5.33
N GLN A 696 11.94 16.03 -6.44
CA GLN A 696 11.26 15.52 -7.63
C GLN A 696 11.80 14.15 -8.06
N LEU A 697 10.89 13.24 -8.40
CA LEU A 697 11.18 11.92 -8.95
C LEU A 697 10.56 11.79 -10.34
N ASP A 698 11.41 11.77 -11.36
CA ASP A 698 10.98 11.52 -12.74
C ASP A 698 10.96 10.02 -13.01
N LEU A 699 9.76 9.49 -13.30
CA LEU A 699 9.54 8.08 -13.63
C LEU A 699 9.61 7.90 -15.16
N PRO A 700 10.51 7.03 -15.65
CA PRO A 700 10.53 6.63 -17.06
C PRO A 700 9.19 6.07 -17.55
N PRO A 701 8.87 6.14 -18.86
CA PRO A 701 7.62 5.62 -19.41
C PRO A 701 7.39 4.10 -19.20
N ALA A 702 8.46 3.35 -18.92
CA ALA A 702 8.42 1.91 -18.67
C ALA A 702 8.30 1.55 -17.17
N SER A 703 8.23 2.54 -16.28
CA SER A 703 8.08 2.32 -14.84
C SER A 703 6.73 1.68 -14.52
N LYS A 704 6.78 0.50 -13.91
CA LYS A 704 5.59 -0.26 -13.48
C LYS A 704 5.17 0.13 -12.07
N ASN A 705 6.13 0.42 -11.21
CA ASN A 705 5.85 0.84 -9.83
C ASN A 705 6.97 1.71 -9.27
N PHE A 706 6.62 2.47 -8.24
CA PHE A 706 7.59 3.09 -7.35
C PHE A 706 7.11 2.94 -5.90
N THR A 707 8.07 2.77 -5.00
CA THR A 707 7.86 2.61 -3.57
C THR A 707 8.64 3.67 -2.83
N ILE A 708 7.99 4.38 -1.91
CA ILE A 708 8.61 5.36 -1.04
C ILE A 708 8.48 4.89 0.40
N GLN A 709 9.58 4.91 1.13
CA GLN A 709 9.60 4.74 2.58
C GLN A 709 9.91 6.08 3.25
N PHE A 710 9.18 6.38 4.32
CA PHE A 710 9.31 7.64 5.05
C PHE A 710 9.20 7.44 6.56
N SER A 711 9.72 8.40 7.32
CA SER A 711 9.60 8.44 8.79
C SER A 711 9.32 9.85 9.26
N ALA A 712 8.45 9.97 10.27
CA ALA A 712 8.38 11.17 11.08
C ALA A 712 9.46 11.11 12.17
N LEU A 713 10.29 12.14 12.23
CA LEU A 713 11.51 12.15 13.04
C LEU A 713 11.25 12.72 14.43
N ASP A 714 10.25 12.16 15.12
CA ASP A 714 10.02 12.35 16.56
C ASP A 714 10.51 11.09 17.29
N TYR A 715 11.76 11.12 17.74
CA TYR A 715 12.45 9.96 18.31
C TYR A 715 11.97 9.58 19.71
N LYS A 716 11.14 10.41 20.35
CA LYS A 716 10.62 10.15 21.68
C LYS A 716 9.84 8.84 21.72
N ASN A 717 8.89 8.67 20.81
CA ASN A 717 8.18 7.40 20.69
C ASN A 717 7.68 7.10 19.28
N THR A 718 8.59 6.55 18.50
CA THR A 718 8.41 6.27 17.08
C THR A 718 7.35 5.19 16.82
N GLU A 719 7.17 4.22 17.73
CA GLU A 719 6.23 3.10 17.54
C GLU A 719 4.74 3.49 17.60
N GLU A 720 4.41 4.59 18.28
CA GLU A 720 3.03 5.09 18.39
C GLU A 720 2.68 6.16 17.34
N LEU A 721 3.63 6.52 16.47
CA LEU A 721 3.39 7.49 15.41
C LEU A 721 2.43 6.90 14.37
N LYS A 722 1.38 7.66 14.04
CA LYS A 722 0.42 7.32 12.99
C LYS A 722 0.69 8.17 11.76
N TYR A 723 0.39 7.63 10.59
CA TYR A 723 0.67 8.27 9.30
C TYR A 723 -0.58 8.30 8.44
N MET A 724 -0.73 9.38 7.68
CA MET A 724 -1.69 9.49 6.59
C MET A 724 -0.93 9.95 5.36
N HIS A 725 -1.28 9.38 4.20
CA HIS A 725 -0.67 9.72 2.93
C HIS A 725 -1.72 9.88 1.84
N GLN A 726 -1.36 10.65 0.81
CA GLN A 726 -2.19 10.87 -0.38
C GLN A 726 -1.29 11.24 -1.56
N LEU A 727 -1.43 10.56 -2.70
CA LEU A 727 -0.85 10.98 -3.96
C LEU A 727 -1.84 11.88 -4.72
N ARG A 728 -1.72 13.20 -4.52
CA ARG A 728 -2.58 14.18 -5.18
C ARG A 728 -2.41 14.09 -6.70
N GLY A 729 -3.53 13.95 -7.40
CA GLY A 729 -3.60 13.65 -8.84
C GLY A 729 -3.92 12.18 -9.15
N PHE A 730 -3.87 11.29 -8.15
CA PHE A 730 -4.22 9.87 -8.28
C PHE A 730 -5.23 9.42 -7.21
N ASP A 731 -4.98 9.71 -5.93
CA ASP A 731 -5.87 9.34 -4.82
C ASP A 731 -6.99 10.35 -4.58
N GLU A 732 -8.23 9.87 -4.40
CA GLU A 732 -9.40 10.71 -4.09
C GLU A 732 -9.45 11.18 -2.62
N GLN A 733 -9.02 10.33 -1.67
CA GLN A 733 -9.06 10.59 -0.22
C GLN A 733 -7.74 10.22 0.47
N TRP A 734 -7.53 10.74 1.67
CA TRP A 734 -6.39 10.37 2.53
C TRP A 734 -6.46 8.91 2.95
N GLN A 735 -5.34 8.20 2.89
CA GLN A 735 -5.21 6.82 3.33
C GLN A 735 -4.46 6.75 4.68
N ASP A 736 -5.11 6.21 5.71
CA ASP A 736 -4.49 5.90 7.00
C ASP A 736 -3.60 4.65 6.85
N THR A 737 -2.38 4.73 7.37
CA THR A 737 -1.46 3.60 7.38
C THR A 737 -0.59 3.62 8.63
N LYS A 738 -0.38 2.43 9.19
CA LYS A 738 0.70 2.21 10.17
C LYS A 738 2.03 1.90 9.46
N GLU A 739 1.98 1.52 8.19
CA GLU A 739 3.15 1.20 7.41
C GLU A 739 3.81 2.48 6.89
N ARG A 740 5.13 2.54 7.09
CA ARG A 740 6.00 3.63 6.65
C ARG A 740 6.41 3.54 5.17
N ARG A 741 5.84 2.59 4.45
CA ARG A 741 6.19 2.24 3.08
C ARG A 741 4.91 2.28 2.25
N VAL A 742 4.94 3.05 1.16
CA VAL A 742 3.80 3.21 0.24
C VAL A 742 4.26 2.88 -1.18
N THR A 743 3.45 2.11 -1.89
CA THR A 743 3.77 1.64 -3.25
C THR A 743 2.63 1.99 -4.19
N TYR A 744 2.96 2.67 -5.29
CA TYR A 744 2.01 2.98 -6.36
C TYR A 744 2.42 2.23 -7.63
N THR A 745 1.41 1.74 -8.35
CA THR A 745 1.61 0.92 -9.56
C THR A 745 0.88 1.54 -10.75
N ASN A 746 1.46 1.42 -11.95
CA ASN A 746 0.90 1.84 -13.23
C ASN A 746 0.30 3.26 -13.24
N LEU A 747 1.06 4.25 -12.76
CA LEU A 747 0.63 5.65 -12.84
C LEU A 747 0.45 6.09 -14.30
N PRO A 748 -0.67 6.75 -14.65
CA PRO A 748 -0.79 7.44 -15.94
C PRO A 748 0.27 8.53 -16.11
N PRO A 749 0.65 8.91 -17.35
CA PRO A 749 1.51 10.06 -17.59
C PRO A 749 0.92 11.34 -16.99
N GLY A 750 1.70 12.06 -16.18
CA GLY A 750 1.22 13.20 -15.43
C GLY A 750 2.18 13.67 -14.34
N GLU A 751 1.79 14.73 -13.65
CA GLU A 751 2.47 15.27 -12.47
C GLU A 751 1.63 15.00 -11.22
N TYR A 752 2.28 14.47 -10.20
CA TYR A 752 1.67 14.02 -8.95
C TYR A 752 2.44 14.59 -7.76
N GLN A 753 1.76 14.71 -6.62
CA GLN A 753 2.38 15.15 -5.37
C GLN A 753 2.07 14.16 -4.26
N LEU A 754 3.11 13.50 -3.73
CA LEU A 754 2.97 12.63 -2.57
C LEU A 754 2.94 13.50 -1.31
N LEU A 755 1.78 13.59 -0.69
CA LEU A 755 1.53 14.27 0.56
C LEU A 755 1.55 13.27 1.70
N VAL A 756 2.19 13.64 2.81
CA VAL A 756 2.19 12.85 4.04
C VAL A 756 1.97 13.78 5.22
N LYS A 757 1.20 13.33 6.21
CA LYS A 757 1.14 13.91 7.55
C LYS A 757 1.29 12.80 8.58
N SER A 758 1.83 13.15 9.73
CA SER A 758 2.03 12.21 10.84
C SER A 758 1.54 12.81 12.13
N THR A 759 1.36 11.96 13.14
CA THR A 759 1.25 12.43 14.51
C THR A 759 2.63 12.76 15.09
N ASN A 760 2.67 13.51 16.20
CA ASN A 760 3.84 13.58 17.07
C ASN A 760 3.80 12.48 18.16
N ALA A 761 4.78 12.43 19.05
CA ALA A 761 4.89 11.39 20.08
C ALA A 761 3.73 11.35 21.11
N VAL A 762 2.94 12.42 21.24
CA VAL A 762 1.72 12.46 22.07
C VAL A 762 0.44 12.20 21.25
N GLY A 763 0.60 11.86 19.96
CA GLY A 763 -0.47 11.46 19.06
C GLY A 763 -1.09 12.60 18.25
N ASN A 764 -0.69 13.87 18.43
CA ASN A 764 -1.31 15.01 17.73
C ASN A 764 -0.89 15.08 16.26
N TRP A 765 -1.88 15.16 15.35
CA TRP A 765 -1.63 15.27 13.91
C TRP A 765 -0.93 16.60 13.56
N GLY A 766 0.14 16.51 12.78
CA GLY A 766 0.80 17.64 12.15
C GLY A 766 0.06 18.12 10.90
N GLU A 767 0.59 19.19 10.30
CA GLU A 767 0.10 19.74 9.04
C GLU A 767 0.45 18.81 7.86
N GLU A 768 -0.30 18.93 6.76
CA GLU A 768 0.04 18.22 5.52
C GLU A 768 1.34 18.76 4.92
N LYS A 769 2.23 17.86 4.49
CA LYS A 769 3.49 18.22 3.86
C LYS A 769 3.64 17.48 2.53
N THR A 770 4.01 18.21 1.49
CA THR A 770 4.45 17.60 0.22
C THR A 770 5.82 16.98 0.43
N LEU A 771 5.87 15.65 0.38
CA LEU A 771 7.07 14.87 0.61
C LEU A 771 7.89 14.70 -0.68
N LEU A 772 7.21 14.46 -1.80
CA LEU A 772 7.86 14.21 -3.09
C LEU A 772 6.96 14.65 -4.26
N GLN A 773 7.52 15.35 -5.24
CA GLN A 773 6.87 15.56 -6.54
C GLN A 773 7.21 14.38 -7.45
N VAL A 774 6.21 13.76 -8.08
CA VAL A 774 6.41 12.59 -8.94
C VAL A 774 5.93 12.92 -10.34
N ARG A 775 6.78 12.77 -11.35
CA ARG A 775 6.43 13.02 -12.74
C ARG A 775 6.56 11.76 -13.56
N GLN A 776 5.43 11.24 -14.04
CA GLN A 776 5.41 10.09 -14.94
C GLN A 776 5.54 10.57 -16.39
N LEU A 777 6.68 10.26 -17.02
CA LEU A 777 6.94 10.66 -18.41
C LEU A 777 6.08 9.84 -19.39
N PRO A 778 5.49 10.47 -20.42
CA PRO A 778 4.73 9.76 -21.45
C PRO A 778 5.64 8.94 -22.36
N ALA A 779 5.16 7.78 -22.81
CA ALA A 779 5.85 7.03 -23.86
C ALA A 779 5.84 7.82 -25.19
N TRP A 780 6.77 7.52 -26.10
CA TRP A 780 6.90 8.24 -27.37
C TRP A 780 5.59 8.28 -28.19
N TYR A 781 4.79 7.21 -28.15
CA TYR A 781 3.49 7.10 -28.82
C TYR A 781 2.34 7.81 -28.08
N GLN A 782 2.55 8.23 -26.83
CA GLN A 782 1.58 9.00 -26.04
C GLN A 782 1.79 10.52 -26.21
N THR A 783 2.77 10.95 -27.00
CA THR A 783 3.06 12.36 -27.25
C THR A 783 2.14 12.96 -28.32
N HIS A 784 1.79 14.24 -28.18
CA HIS A 784 1.01 14.97 -29.19
C HIS A 784 1.69 14.99 -30.57
N ALA A 785 3.02 15.00 -30.60
CA ALA A 785 3.79 14.95 -31.85
C ALA A 785 3.57 13.65 -32.63
N PHE A 786 3.47 12.51 -31.94
CA PHE A 786 3.17 11.24 -32.59
C PHE A 786 1.76 11.22 -33.20
N TYR A 787 0.76 11.69 -32.45
CA TYR A 787 -0.61 11.81 -32.96
C TYR A 787 -0.69 12.74 -34.18
N LEU A 788 -0.01 13.90 -34.13
CA LEU A 788 0.07 14.83 -35.26
C LEU A 788 0.79 14.21 -36.48
N GLY A 789 1.87 13.46 -36.25
CA GLY A 789 2.57 12.72 -37.31
C GLY A 789 1.69 11.66 -37.97
N GLY A 790 0.90 10.93 -37.18
CA GLY A 790 -0.08 9.95 -37.67
C GLY A 790 -1.16 10.60 -38.54
N VAL A 791 -1.71 11.75 -38.10
CA VAL A 791 -2.69 12.53 -38.88
C VAL A 791 -2.07 13.05 -40.19
N LEU A 792 -0.83 13.54 -40.15
CA LEU A 792 -0.13 14.02 -41.35
C LEU A 792 0.12 12.90 -42.36
N LEU A 793 0.55 11.72 -41.90
CA LEU A 793 0.74 10.54 -42.76
C LEU A 793 -0.58 10.09 -43.40
N LEU A 794 -1.68 10.12 -42.64
CA LEU A 794 -3.02 9.81 -43.16
C LEU A 794 -3.44 10.81 -44.25
N LEU A 795 -3.24 12.12 -44.02
CA LEU A 795 -3.54 13.16 -45.01
C LEU A 795 -2.68 13.04 -46.28
N LEU A 796 -1.38 12.71 -46.15
CA LEU A 796 -0.50 12.47 -47.28
C LEU A 796 -0.91 11.23 -48.09
N GLY A 797 -1.34 10.16 -47.41
CA GLY A 797 -1.90 8.97 -48.05
C GLY A 797 -3.15 9.29 -48.87
N ILE A 798 -4.11 10.01 -48.27
CA ILE A 798 -5.34 10.45 -48.95
C ILE A 798 -4.99 11.33 -50.17
N TRP A 799 -4.09 12.29 -50.00
CA TRP A 799 -3.66 13.17 -51.09
C TRP A 799 -3.01 12.40 -52.24
N GLY A 800 -2.17 11.40 -51.94
CA GLY A 800 -1.54 10.53 -52.94
C GLY A 800 -2.56 9.74 -53.76
N ILE A 801 -3.57 9.18 -53.09
CA ILE A 801 -4.66 8.42 -53.74
C ILE A 801 -5.47 9.34 -54.66
N VAL A 802 -5.87 10.52 -54.18
CA VAL A 802 -6.65 11.50 -54.97
C VAL A 802 -5.86 11.96 -56.20
N ARG A 803 -4.58 12.27 -56.04
CA ARG A 803 -3.72 12.74 -57.14
C ARG A 803 -3.49 11.66 -58.20
N SER A 804 -3.37 10.40 -57.79
CA SER A 804 -3.28 9.25 -58.71
C SER A 804 -4.57 9.09 -59.53
N ARG A 805 -5.73 9.22 -58.89
CA ARG A 805 -7.04 9.09 -59.55
C ARG A 805 -7.30 10.18 -60.59
N VAL A 806 -6.98 11.43 -60.29
CA VAL A 806 -7.19 12.57 -61.20
C VAL A 806 -6.34 12.44 -62.48
N ARG A 807 -5.09 11.97 -62.36
CA ARG A 807 -4.22 11.76 -63.52
C ARG A 807 -4.72 10.67 -64.46
N ARG A 808 -5.32 9.60 -63.93
CA ARG A 808 -5.89 8.50 -64.73
C ARG A 808 -7.12 8.94 -65.53
N LEU A 809 -7.94 9.83 -64.97
CA LEU A 809 -9.19 10.29 -65.60
C LEU A 809 -8.97 11.24 -66.79
N GLN A 810 -7.95 12.09 -66.75
CA GLN A 810 -7.68 13.07 -67.82
C GLN A 810 -7.11 12.43 -69.09
N GLN A 811 -6.47 11.26 -69.00
CA GLN A 811 -5.91 10.57 -70.17
C GLN A 811 -6.97 9.81 -70.98
N GLN A 812 -8.08 9.38 -70.36
CA GLN A 812 -9.12 8.59 -71.00
C GLN A 812 -10.12 9.43 -71.82
N THR A 813 -10.32 10.70 -71.47
CA THR A 813 -11.37 11.56 -72.07
C THR A 813 -11.00 12.12 -73.44
N HIS A 814 -9.72 12.29 -73.77
CA HIS A 814 -9.29 12.86 -75.06
C HIS A 814 -9.18 11.82 -76.20
N LEU A 815 -8.97 10.54 -75.89
CA LEU A 815 -8.84 9.48 -76.90
C LEU A 815 -10.21 8.98 -77.40
N LEU A 816 -11.24 9.08 -76.57
CA LEU A 816 -12.56 8.47 -76.80
C LEU A 816 -13.41 9.22 -77.85
N ASN A 817 -13.35 10.56 -77.90
CA ASN A 817 -14.29 11.35 -78.70
C ASN A 817 -14.07 11.32 -80.23
N ARG A 818 -12.88 10.93 -80.72
CA ARG A 818 -12.61 10.86 -82.17
C ARG A 818 -12.89 9.49 -82.80
N LEU A 819 -12.96 8.42 -82.00
CA LEU A 819 -13.23 7.05 -82.46
C LEU A 819 -14.72 6.67 -82.40
N VAL A 820 -15.51 7.39 -81.59
CA VAL A 820 -16.93 7.10 -81.27
C VAL A 820 -17.92 7.66 -82.30
N LYS A 821 -17.52 8.04 -83.53
CA LYS A 821 -18.47 8.53 -84.55
C LYS A 821 -18.63 7.65 -85.79
N ASP A 822 -17.56 7.04 -86.29
CA ASP A 822 -17.63 6.17 -87.48
C ASP A 822 -17.65 4.66 -87.14
N LYS A 823 -17.22 4.27 -85.93
CA LYS A 823 -17.27 2.87 -85.45
C LYS A 823 -18.66 2.50 -84.91
N THR A 824 -19.43 3.49 -84.46
CA THR A 824 -20.65 3.32 -83.65
C THR A 824 -21.79 2.67 -84.43
N ARG A 825 -22.00 3.04 -85.70
CA ARG A 825 -23.13 2.51 -86.49
C ARG A 825 -22.97 1.06 -86.97
N ARG A 826 -21.74 0.54 -87.05
CA ARG A 826 -21.45 -0.87 -87.37
C ARG A 826 -21.18 -1.71 -86.12
N LEU A 827 -20.69 -1.11 -85.03
CA LEU A 827 -20.62 -1.77 -83.72
C LEU A 827 -22.00 -1.93 -83.08
N GLU A 828 -22.96 -1.03 -83.28
CA GLU A 828 -24.29 -1.14 -82.64
C GLU A 828 -24.99 -2.47 -82.93
N GLN A 829 -24.95 -2.99 -84.17
CA GLN A 829 -25.57 -4.28 -84.52
C GLN A 829 -24.77 -5.51 -84.04
N LEU A 830 -23.44 -5.44 -84.01
CA LEU A 830 -22.59 -6.53 -83.52
C LEU A 830 -22.49 -6.53 -81.99
N ALA A 831 -22.62 -5.37 -81.34
CA ALA A 831 -22.66 -5.20 -79.89
C ALA A 831 -23.99 -5.65 -79.29
N GLU A 832 -25.10 -5.57 -80.02
CA GLU A 832 -26.38 -6.15 -79.58
C GLU A 832 -26.28 -7.68 -79.52
N ILE A 833 -25.67 -8.31 -80.54
CA ILE A 833 -25.42 -9.76 -80.56
C ILE A 833 -24.38 -10.18 -79.50
N GLY A 834 -23.31 -9.40 -79.32
CA GLY A 834 -22.32 -9.63 -78.26
C GLY A 834 -22.88 -9.42 -76.84
N LYS A 835 -23.90 -8.57 -76.68
CA LYS A 835 -24.58 -8.34 -75.39
C LYS A 835 -25.50 -9.49 -75.02
N GLU A 836 -26.19 -10.13 -75.97
CA GLU A 836 -26.97 -11.35 -75.70
C GLU A 836 -26.04 -12.52 -75.34
N LEU A 837 -24.95 -12.72 -76.10
CA LEU A 837 -24.01 -13.83 -75.88
C LEU A 837 -23.26 -13.76 -74.54
N THR A 838 -22.91 -12.56 -74.06
CA THR A 838 -22.20 -12.38 -72.78
C THR A 838 -23.11 -12.36 -71.56
N THR A 839 -24.44 -12.48 -71.74
CA THR A 839 -25.41 -12.52 -70.61
C THR A 839 -25.70 -13.91 -70.07
N SER A 840 -25.45 -14.98 -70.83
CA SER A 840 -25.49 -16.33 -70.26
C SER A 840 -24.18 -16.61 -69.52
N LEU A 841 -24.30 -17.23 -68.35
CA LEU A 841 -23.18 -17.57 -67.45
C LEU A 841 -22.93 -19.08 -67.40
N ASP A 842 -23.67 -19.86 -68.20
CA ASP A 842 -23.50 -21.29 -68.34
C ASP A 842 -22.77 -21.59 -69.65
N LEU A 843 -21.67 -22.35 -69.54
CA LEU A 843 -20.82 -22.65 -70.67
C LEU A 843 -21.58 -23.41 -71.77
N ASP A 844 -22.48 -24.34 -71.44
CA ASP A 844 -23.24 -25.11 -72.44
C ASP A 844 -24.28 -24.23 -73.16
N GLU A 845 -24.97 -23.34 -72.45
CA GLU A 845 -25.93 -22.39 -73.05
C GLU A 845 -25.25 -21.39 -74.00
N VAL A 846 -24.05 -20.92 -73.64
CA VAL A 846 -23.26 -20.03 -74.49
C VAL A 846 -22.92 -20.71 -75.82
N MET A 847 -22.56 -22.00 -75.81
CA MET A 847 -22.22 -22.75 -77.02
C MET A 847 -23.42 -22.97 -77.96
N ASP A 848 -24.59 -23.28 -77.41
CA ASP A 848 -25.82 -23.48 -78.18
C ASP A 848 -26.28 -22.15 -78.82
N MET A 849 -26.23 -21.05 -78.08
CA MET A 849 -26.57 -19.72 -78.59
C MET A 849 -25.59 -19.25 -79.67
N MET A 850 -24.31 -19.53 -79.49
CA MET A 850 -23.26 -19.27 -80.48
C MET A 850 -23.55 -19.95 -81.83
N HIS A 851 -23.92 -21.22 -81.80
CA HIS A 851 -24.30 -21.95 -83.00
C HIS A 851 -25.50 -21.32 -83.72
N GLU A 852 -26.58 -20.98 -82.99
CA GLU A 852 -27.77 -20.36 -83.57
C GLU A 852 -27.45 -19.01 -84.24
N LYS A 853 -26.69 -18.15 -83.56
CA LYS A 853 -26.35 -16.81 -84.07
C LYS A 853 -25.40 -16.86 -85.26
N VAL A 854 -24.39 -17.73 -85.22
CA VAL A 854 -23.43 -17.88 -86.33
C VAL A 854 -24.14 -18.39 -87.59
N THR A 855 -24.97 -19.42 -87.47
CA THR A 855 -25.72 -19.99 -88.61
C THR A 855 -26.74 -18.99 -89.20
N SER A 856 -27.24 -18.03 -88.40
CA SER A 856 -28.13 -16.96 -88.89
C SER A 856 -27.42 -15.87 -89.71
N LEU A 857 -26.12 -15.67 -89.48
CA LEU A 857 -25.31 -14.63 -90.13
C LEU A 857 -24.45 -15.18 -91.27
N LEU A 858 -24.02 -16.42 -91.15
CA LEU A 858 -23.13 -17.12 -92.06
C LEU A 858 -23.77 -18.46 -92.44
N HIS A 859 -23.91 -18.73 -93.73
CA HIS A 859 -24.45 -20.01 -94.18
C HIS A 859 -23.33 -21.07 -94.16
N CYS A 860 -23.38 -22.00 -93.21
CA CYS A 860 -22.42 -23.11 -93.05
C CYS A 860 -23.12 -24.46 -92.86
N ASP A 861 -22.45 -25.54 -93.27
CA ASP A 861 -22.92 -26.92 -93.13
C ASP A 861 -22.41 -27.55 -91.81
N VAL A 862 -21.25 -27.10 -91.31
CA VAL A 862 -20.66 -27.51 -90.02
C VAL A 862 -20.26 -26.29 -89.21
N PHE A 863 -20.61 -26.28 -87.92
CA PHE A 863 -20.16 -25.32 -86.92
C PHE A 863 -19.45 -26.06 -85.77
N LEU A 864 -18.29 -25.55 -85.36
CA LEU A 864 -17.49 -26.16 -84.31
C LEU A 864 -16.89 -25.08 -83.40
N ILE A 865 -16.88 -25.35 -82.10
CA ILE A 865 -16.21 -24.54 -81.10
C ILE A 865 -15.48 -25.44 -80.10
N ALA A 866 -14.23 -25.09 -79.82
CA ALA A 866 -13.32 -25.86 -79.00
C ALA A 866 -12.56 -24.95 -78.04
N VAL A 867 -12.31 -25.43 -76.83
CA VAL A 867 -11.61 -24.74 -75.74
C VAL A 867 -10.36 -25.54 -75.37
N VAL A 868 -9.26 -24.86 -75.10
CA VAL A 868 -8.01 -25.50 -74.70
C VAL A 868 -8.06 -25.85 -73.23
N ASP A 869 -7.83 -27.12 -72.93
CA ASP A 869 -7.50 -27.58 -71.58
C ASP A 869 -5.98 -27.59 -71.44
N HIS A 870 -5.45 -26.57 -70.78
CA HIS A 870 -4.01 -26.41 -70.57
C HIS A 870 -3.44 -27.36 -69.51
N GLU A 871 -4.27 -27.98 -68.67
CA GLU A 871 -3.80 -28.95 -67.67
C GLU A 871 -3.56 -30.34 -68.30
N GLN A 872 -4.41 -30.73 -69.25
CA GLN A 872 -4.31 -32.02 -69.95
C GLN A 872 -3.59 -31.92 -71.31
N ASP A 873 -3.25 -30.70 -71.75
CA ASP A 873 -2.66 -30.40 -73.05
C ASP A 873 -3.49 -30.95 -74.23
N GLU A 874 -4.81 -30.77 -74.12
CA GLU A 874 -5.80 -31.21 -75.10
C GLU A 874 -6.70 -30.04 -75.54
N LEU A 875 -7.15 -30.08 -76.80
CA LEU A 875 -8.19 -29.21 -77.34
C LEU A 875 -9.53 -29.91 -77.19
N HIS A 876 -10.31 -29.49 -76.20
CA HIS A 876 -11.63 -30.03 -75.93
C HIS A 876 -12.68 -29.38 -76.84
N VAL A 877 -13.33 -30.15 -77.71
CA VAL A 877 -14.42 -29.66 -78.55
C VAL A 877 -15.73 -29.71 -77.77
N ALA A 878 -16.05 -28.57 -77.16
CA ALA A 878 -17.22 -28.38 -76.30
C ALA A 878 -18.55 -28.26 -77.08
N GLY A 879 -18.51 -27.83 -78.35
CA GLY A 879 -19.70 -27.74 -79.21
C GLY A 879 -19.40 -28.06 -80.67
N CYS A 880 -20.10 -29.05 -81.24
CA CYS A 880 -19.97 -29.43 -82.64
C CYS A 880 -21.36 -29.73 -83.23
N PHE A 881 -21.68 -29.10 -84.36
CA PHE A 881 -22.95 -29.19 -85.04
C PHE A 881 -22.72 -29.41 -86.54
N GLU A 882 -23.39 -30.41 -87.10
CA GLU A 882 -23.37 -30.71 -88.54
C GLU A 882 -24.82 -30.86 -89.00
N ASP A 883 -25.19 -30.13 -90.06
CA ASP A 883 -26.57 -30.04 -90.56
C ASP A 883 -27.63 -29.74 -89.47
N GLY A 884 -27.22 -29.00 -88.42
CA GLY A 884 -28.07 -28.60 -87.29
C GLY A 884 -28.21 -29.62 -86.16
N VAL A 885 -27.51 -30.76 -86.20
CA VAL A 885 -27.53 -31.79 -85.14
C VAL A 885 -26.28 -31.71 -84.26
N ARG A 886 -26.45 -31.53 -82.93
CA ARG A 886 -25.35 -31.51 -81.94
C ARG A 886 -24.73 -32.89 -81.80
N GLN A 887 -23.41 -32.96 -81.92
CA GLN A 887 -22.62 -34.18 -81.71
C GLN A 887 -22.11 -34.25 -80.26
N ALA A 888 -21.77 -35.45 -79.79
CA ALA A 888 -21.13 -35.63 -78.49
C ALA A 888 -19.77 -34.90 -78.46
N SER A 889 -19.39 -34.37 -77.29
CA SER A 889 -18.09 -33.72 -77.11
C SER A 889 -16.94 -34.73 -77.16
N PHE A 890 -15.76 -34.25 -77.55
CA PHE A 890 -14.55 -35.05 -77.72
C PHE A 890 -13.33 -34.15 -77.64
N SER A 891 -12.18 -34.72 -77.32
CA SER A 891 -10.92 -33.97 -77.22
C SER A 891 -9.93 -34.39 -78.30
N TYR A 892 -9.04 -33.46 -78.63
CA TYR A 892 -7.86 -33.72 -79.45
C TYR A 892 -6.60 -33.47 -78.63
N PRO A 893 -5.54 -34.29 -78.78
CA PRO A 893 -4.21 -33.87 -78.34
C PRO A 893 -3.81 -32.56 -79.04
N LEU A 894 -3.31 -31.58 -78.28
CA LEU A 894 -2.98 -30.25 -78.83
C LEU A 894 -1.86 -30.30 -79.89
N ASP A 895 -1.01 -31.32 -79.80
CA ASP A 895 0.13 -31.57 -80.68
C ASP A 895 -0.24 -32.28 -82.00
N ASP A 896 -1.50 -32.72 -82.19
CA ASP A 896 -1.97 -33.35 -83.43
C ASP A 896 -2.23 -32.31 -84.53
N LEU A 897 -1.14 -31.71 -85.05
CA LEU A 897 -1.14 -30.67 -86.08
C LEU A 897 -1.71 -31.12 -87.44
N SER A 898 -2.03 -32.41 -87.60
CA SER A 898 -2.76 -32.93 -88.76
C SER A 898 -4.25 -32.55 -88.74
N ARG A 899 -4.76 -32.08 -87.59
CA ARG A 899 -6.12 -31.56 -87.44
C ARG A 899 -6.13 -30.02 -87.56
N PRO A 900 -7.02 -29.44 -88.39
CA PRO A 900 -7.07 -27.99 -88.59
C PRO A 900 -7.33 -27.19 -87.31
N ALA A 901 -8.14 -27.71 -86.39
CA ALA A 901 -8.45 -27.08 -85.11
C ALA A 901 -7.20 -26.92 -84.22
N CYS A 902 -6.45 -28.00 -84.02
CA CYS A 902 -5.20 -27.98 -83.24
C CYS A 902 -4.15 -27.09 -83.93
N TRP A 903 -4.04 -27.17 -85.26
CA TRP A 903 -3.12 -26.31 -85.99
C TRP A 903 -3.43 -24.82 -85.80
N CYS A 904 -4.71 -24.45 -85.89
CA CYS A 904 -5.19 -23.07 -85.72
C CYS A 904 -4.81 -22.51 -84.35
N VAL A 905 -5.02 -23.31 -83.29
CA VAL A 905 -4.73 -22.94 -81.90
C VAL A 905 -3.22 -22.86 -81.65
N THR A 906 -2.47 -23.92 -81.99
CA THR A 906 -1.03 -24.02 -81.71
C THR A 906 -0.21 -22.99 -82.48
N HIS A 907 -0.60 -22.67 -83.72
CA HIS A 907 0.05 -21.61 -84.49
C HIS A 907 -0.51 -20.22 -84.21
N LYS A 908 -1.56 -20.12 -83.40
CA LYS A 908 -2.28 -18.88 -83.09
C LYS A 908 -2.63 -18.08 -84.36
N LYS A 909 -3.13 -18.77 -85.39
CA LYS A 909 -3.40 -18.21 -86.72
C LYS A 909 -4.74 -18.66 -87.27
N GLU A 910 -5.47 -17.74 -87.91
CA GLU A 910 -6.68 -18.11 -88.65
C GLU A 910 -6.37 -18.99 -89.87
N ILE A 911 -7.30 -19.90 -90.17
CA ILE A 911 -7.33 -20.65 -91.42
C ILE A 911 -8.55 -20.18 -92.20
N CYS A 912 -8.37 -19.80 -93.46
CA CYS A 912 -9.48 -19.54 -94.37
C CYS A 912 -9.13 -20.07 -95.75
N VAL A 913 -9.68 -21.24 -96.06
CA VAL A 913 -9.39 -21.98 -97.29
C VAL A 913 -10.68 -22.33 -98.02
N SER A 914 -10.58 -22.41 -99.34
CA SER A 914 -11.74 -22.55 -100.23
C SER A 914 -11.83 -23.88 -100.98
N SER A 915 -10.88 -24.79 -100.72
CA SER A 915 -10.88 -26.19 -101.16
C SER A 915 -10.12 -27.07 -100.14
N GLN A 916 -10.43 -28.36 -100.10
CA GLN A 916 -9.71 -29.32 -99.25
C GLN A 916 -8.23 -29.44 -99.64
N ASP A 917 -7.91 -29.35 -100.94
CA ASP A 917 -6.52 -29.35 -101.43
C ASP A 917 -5.71 -28.16 -100.87
N ALA A 918 -6.33 -26.98 -100.75
CA ALA A 918 -5.69 -25.79 -100.20
C ALA A 918 -5.48 -25.92 -98.69
N LEU A 919 -6.38 -26.60 -97.98
CA LEU A 919 -6.20 -26.93 -96.56
C LEU A 919 -5.02 -27.88 -96.35
N GLN A 920 -4.92 -28.94 -97.15
CA GLN A 920 -3.82 -29.89 -97.06
C GLN A 920 -2.47 -29.22 -97.37
N ALA A 921 -2.44 -28.33 -98.36
CA ALA A 921 -1.25 -27.55 -98.70
C ALA A 921 -0.82 -26.60 -97.56
N LEU A 922 -1.78 -26.00 -96.84
CA LEU A 922 -1.51 -25.11 -95.71
C LEU A 922 -0.92 -25.86 -94.51
N LEU A 923 -1.47 -27.04 -94.20
CA LEU A 923 -1.04 -27.85 -93.05
C LEU A 923 0.28 -28.59 -93.31
N GLY A 924 0.64 -28.81 -94.58
CA GLY A 924 1.90 -29.46 -94.97
C GLY A 924 1.98 -30.95 -94.62
N GLN A 925 0.87 -31.58 -94.23
CA GLN A 925 0.75 -32.98 -93.84
C GLN A 925 -0.58 -33.58 -94.36
N SER A 926 -0.71 -34.92 -94.36
CA SER A 926 -1.97 -35.57 -94.77
C SER A 926 -3.06 -35.31 -93.74
N LEU A 927 -4.21 -34.81 -94.19
CA LEU A 927 -5.38 -34.60 -93.36
C LEU A 927 -5.91 -35.95 -92.84
N LYS A 928 -6.14 -36.03 -91.52
CA LYS A 928 -6.91 -37.13 -90.94
C LYS A 928 -8.39 -36.99 -91.31
N PRO A 929 -9.13 -38.10 -91.48
CA PRO A 929 -10.56 -38.03 -91.69
C PRO A 929 -11.26 -37.33 -90.52
N PRO A 930 -12.37 -36.62 -90.77
CA PRO A 930 -13.13 -35.99 -89.70
C PRO A 930 -13.65 -37.07 -88.74
N VAL A 931 -13.84 -36.71 -87.46
CA VAL A 931 -14.27 -37.67 -86.42
C VAL A 931 -15.71 -38.15 -86.69
N PHE A 932 -16.52 -37.28 -87.29
CA PHE A 932 -17.89 -37.53 -87.75
C PHE A 932 -18.10 -36.80 -89.07
N GLY A 933 -19.12 -37.19 -89.82
CA GLY A 933 -19.52 -36.46 -91.02
C GLY A 933 -18.69 -36.74 -92.26
N SER A 934 -18.99 -35.99 -93.32
CA SER A 934 -18.27 -36.06 -94.60
C SER A 934 -17.27 -34.91 -94.74
N PRO A 935 -16.14 -35.09 -95.45
CA PRO A 935 -15.14 -34.03 -95.60
C PRO A 935 -15.75 -32.75 -96.21
N THR A 936 -15.35 -31.60 -95.68
CA THR A 936 -15.79 -30.27 -96.13
C THR A 936 -14.78 -29.65 -97.09
N GLU A 937 -15.27 -28.81 -98.01
CA GLU A 937 -14.51 -28.23 -99.10
C GLU A 937 -14.07 -26.79 -98.83
N SER A 938 -14.85 -25.98 -98.11
CA SER A 938 -14.43 -24.65 -97.63
C SER A 938 -14.49 -24.58 -96.12
N ILE A 939 -13.46 -24.02 -95.50
CA ILE A 939 -13.30 -24.02 -94.04
C ILE A 939 -12.74 -22.68 -93.59
N ILE A 940 -13.36 -22.12 -92.54
CA ILE A 940 -12.77 -21.06 -91.72
C ILE A 940 -12.54 -21.61 -90.31
N TYR A 941 -11.33 -21.47 -89.78
CA TYR A 941 -11.03 -21.58 -88.35
C TYR A 941 -10.50 -20.24 -87.85
N ILE A 942 -11.01 -19.79 -86.71
CA ILE A 942 -10.57 -18.58 -86.05
C ILE A 942 -10.18 -18.94 -84.62
N PRO A 943 -8.96 -18.60 -84.18
CA PRO A 943 -8.57 -18.73 -82.78
C PRO A 943 -9.44 -17.82 -81.90
N LEU A 944 -9.93 -18.37 -80.79
CA LEU A 944 -10.62 -17.62 -79.75
C LEU A 944 -9.57 -16.91 -78.92
N TRP A 945 -9.43 -15.61 -79.18
CA TRP A 945 -8.46 -14.77 -78.49
C TRP A 945 -9.04 -14.18 -77.24
N LEU A 946 -8.33 -14.39 -76.14
CA LEU A 946 -8.59 -13.76 -74.86
C LEU A 946 -7.33 -13.01 -74.44
N GLN A 947 -7.38 -11.69 -74.56
CA GLN A 947 -6.21 -10.82 -74.44
C GLN A 947 -5.09 -11.27 -75.41
N ASP A 948 -3.98 -11.81 -74.89
CA ASP A 948 -2.80 -12.23 -75.66
C ASP A 948 -2.67 -13.76 -75.81
N ASP A 949 -3.65 -14.53 -75.30
CA ASP A 949 -3.67 -15.99 -75.39
C ASP A 949 -4.87 -16.54 -76.18
N VAL A 950 -4.64 -17.69 -76.80
CA VAL A 950 -5.65 -18.41 -77.57
C VAL A 950 -6.23 -19.47 -76.66
N ILE A 951 -7.45 -19.26 -76.20
CA ILE A 951 -8.16 -20.16 -75.28
C ILE A 951 -8.93 -21.26 -76.01
N GLY A 952 -8.90 -21.27 -77.34
CA GLY A 952 -9.70 -22.17 -78.14
C GLY A 952 -9.76 -21.80 -79.61
N CYS A 953 -10.67 -22.41 -80.36
CA CYS A 953 -10.98 -21.98 -81.72
C CYS A 953 -12.45 -22.19 -82.05
N ILE A 954 -12.93 -21.42 -83.02
CA ILE A 954 -14.26 -21.53 -83.60
C ILE A 954 -14.13 -21.75 -85.11
N SER A 955 -15.05 -22.52 -85.68
CA SER A 955 -15.01 -22.89 -87.08
C SER A 955 -16.38 -22.93 -87.71
N VAL A 956 -16.43 -22.49 -88.97
CA VAL A 956 -17.54 -22.72 -89.89
C VAL A 956 -17.00 -23.40 -91.15
N GLN A 957 -17.74 -24.39 -91.64
CA GLN A 957 -17.31 -25.20 -92.78
C GLN A 957 -18.47 -25.46 -93.73
N SER A 958 -18.15 -25.76 -94.99
CA SER A 958 -19.14 -26.12 -96.00
C SER A 958 -18.63 -27.17 -96.98
N HIS A 959 -19.51 -28.05 -97.45
CA HIS A 959 -19.24 -29.02 -98.51
C HIS A 959 -19.07 -28.38 -99.90
N ARG A 960 -19.28 -27.06 -100.04
CA ARG A 960 -19.09 -26.34 -101.31
C ARG A 960 -17.72 -25.65 -101.36
N LYS A 961 -17.05 -25.69 -102.53
CA LYS A 961 -15.83 -24.90 -102.78
C LYS A 961 -16.16 -23.40 -102.84
N LYS A 962 -15.26 -22.56 -102.31
CA LYS A 962 -15.39 -21.09 -102.24
C LYS A 962 -16.67 -20.57 -101.58
N ALA A 963 -17.11 -21.22 -100.50
CA ALA A 963 -18.34 -20.84 -99.80
C ALA A 963 -18.23 -19.50 -99.06
N PHE A 964 -17.05 -19.15 -98.55
CA PHE A 964 -16.84 -17.97 -97.68
C PHE A 964 -16.02 -16.85 -98.35
N ARG A 965 -16.34 -15.60 -98.02
CA ARG A 965 -15.68 -14.36 -98.48
C ARG A 965 -14.80 -13.76 -97.37
N SER A 966 -13.93 -12.81 -97.72
CA SER A 966 -13.05 -12.13 -96.74
C SER A 966 -13.81 -11.33 -95.67
N VAL A 967 -15.02 -10.86 -95.99
CA VAL A 967 -15.91 -10.18 -95.02
C VAL A 967 -16.51 -11.16 -94.01
N ASP A 968 -16.71 -12.42 -94.41
CA ASP A 968 -17.24 -13.47 -93.54
C ASP A 968 -16.21 -13.86 -92.47
N LEU A 969 -14.92 -13.85 -92.84
CA LEU A 969 -13.81 -13.99 -91.90
C LEU A 969 -13.79 -12.86 -90.86
N GLN A 970 -13.98 -11.60 -91.28
CA GLN A 970 -14.02 -10.47 -90.33
C GLN A 970 -15.26 -10.52 -89.41
N THR A 971 -16.38 -11.02 -89.93
CA THR A 971 -17.62 -11.18 -89.16
C THR A 971 -17.48 -12.28 -88.12
N LEU A 972 -17.00 -13.47 -88.53
CA LEU A 972 -16.75 -14.57 -87.61
C LEU A 972 -15.64 -14.24 -86.62
N ALA A 973 -14.61 -13.46 -87.00
CA ALA A 973 -13.58 -12.99 -86.08
C ALA A 973 -14.15 -12.08 -85.00
N THR A 974 -15.12 -11.23 -85.36
CA THR A 974 -15.79 -10.36 -84.38
C THR A 974 -16.65 -11.20 -83.42
N ILE A 975 -17.37 -12.20 -83.92
CA ILE A 975 -18.16 -13.12 -83.08
C ILE A 975 -17.23 -13.97 -82.21
N ALA A 976 -16.10 -14.44 -82.73
CA ALA A 976 -15.08 -15.18 -81.99
C ALA A 976 -14.54 -14.39 -80.79
N SER A 977 -14.34 -13.07 -80.93
CA SER A 977 -13.96 -12.21 -79.80
C SER A 977 -15.05 -12.11 -78.74
N TYR A 978 -16.33 -12.02 -79.14
CA TYR A 978 -17.44 -12.03 -78.18
C TYR A 978 -17.61 -13.40 -77.51
N ALA A 979 -17.38 -14.49 -78.24
CA ALA A 979 -17.42 -15.85 -77.75
C ALA A 979 -16.32 -16.13 -76.72
N ALA A 980 -15.10 -15.68 -77.00
CA ALA A 980 -13.97 -15.82 -76.07
C ALA A 980 -14.26 -15.11 -74.74
N VAL A 981 -14.85 -13.90 -74.81
CA VAL A 981 -15.27 -13.14 -73.61
C VAL A 981 -16.47 -13.79 -72.92
N ALA A 982 -17.44 -14.35 -73.65
CA ALA A 982 -18.58 -15.04 -73.04
C ALA A 982 -18.16 -16.33 -72.31
N ILE A 983 -17.25 -17.10 -72.92
CA ILE A 983 -16.64 -18.30 -72.31
C ILE A 983 -15.79 -17.91 -71.09
N GLU A 984 -14.98 -16.85 -71.17
CA GLU A 984 -14.23 -16.34 -70.01
C GLU A 984 -15.18 -15.80 -68.94
N ASN A 985 -16.27 -15.13 -69.28
CA ASN A 985 -17.22 -14.63 -68.29
C ASN A 985 -17.92 -15.78 -67.55
N ALA A 986 -18.32 -16.85 -68.26
CA ALA A 986 -18.88 -18.05 -67.63
C ALA A 986 -17.86 -18.72 -66.70
N GLN A 987 -16.60 -18.81 -67.13
CA GLN A 987 -15.52 -19.44 -66.36
C GLN A 987 -15.04 -18.56 -65.19
N ALA A 988 -14.91 -17.25 -65.40
CA ALA A 988 -14.60 -16.25 -64.38
C ALA A 988 -15.73 -16.10 -63.36
N HIS A 989 -17.00 -16.29 -63.76
CA HIS A 989 -18.12 -16.36 -62.82
C HIS A 989 -18.01 -17.59 -61.92
N ALA A 990 -17.60 -18.75 -62.45
CA ALA A 990 -17.27 -19.90 -61.62
C ALA A 990 -16.09 -19.60 -60.66
N ASP A 991 -15.06 -18.87 -61.10
CA ASP A 991 -13.96 -18.42 -60.24
C ASP A 991 -14.38 -17.37 -59.20
N LEU A 992 -15.35 -16.52 -59.54
CA LEU A 992 -15.87 -15.47 -58.66
C LEU A 992 -16.72 -16.08 -57.53
N ILE A 993 -17.46 -17.15 -57.81
CA ILE A 993 -18.10 -18.00 -56.79
C ILE A 993 -17.03 -18.55 -55.82
N ASN A 994 -15.93 -19.10 -56.35
CA ASN A 994 -14.81 -19.59 -55.53
C ASN A 994 -14.13 -18.47 -54.72
N ALA A 995 -14.02 -17.25 -55.25
CA ALA A 995 -13.47 -16.09 -54.54
C ALA A 995 -14.42 -15.54 -53.47
N GLN A 996 -15.74 -15.62 -53.69
CA GLN A 996 -16.76 -15.28 -52.72
C GLN A 996 -16.72 -16.24 -51.51
N GLU A 997 -16.45 -17.53 -51.72
CA GLU A 997 -16.21 -18.48 -50.63
C GLU A 997 -15.01 -18.07 -49.75
N ARG A 998 -13.93 -17.55 -50.35
CA ARG A 998 -12.76 -17.03 -49.60
C ARG A 998 -13.06 -15.76 -48.81
N LEU A 999 -13.95 -14.90 -49.29
CA LEU A 999 -14.40 -13.71 -48.56
C LEU A 999 -15.28 -14.09 -47.36
N ILE A 1000 -16.13 -15.12 -47.52
CA ILE A 1000 -16.89 -15.70 -46.41
C ILE A 1000 -15.95 -16.27 -45.34
N GLU A 1001 -14.82 -16.89 -45.70
CA GLU A 1001 -13.76 -17.28 -44.75
C GLU A 1001 -13.12 -16.09 -44.03
N SER A 1002 -12.87 -14.99 -44.73
CA SER A 1002 -12.34 -13.76 -44.13
C SER A 1002 -13.32 -13.12 -43.14
N GLU A 1003 -14.62 -13.15 -43.41
CA GLU A 1003 -15.65 -12.63 -42.51
C GLU A 1003 -15.81 -13.52 -41.27
N LYS A 1004 -15.70 -14.85 -41.43
CA LYS A 1004 -15.62 -15.82 -40.32
C LYS A 1004 -14.43 -15.55 -39.38
N LEU A 1005 -13.28 -15.14 -39.91
CA LEU A 1005 -12.10 -14.78 -39.10
C LEU A 1005 -12.31 -13.48 -38.30
N ALA A 1006 -13.06 -12.53 -38.85
CA ALA A 1006 -13.36 -11.27 -38.16
C ALA A 1006 -14.34 -11.46 -36.99
N SER A 1007 -15.37 -12.32 -37.13
CA SER A 1007 -16.29 -12.64 -36.02
C SER A 1007 -15.61 -13.40 -34.88
N LEU A 1008 -14.59 -14.21 -35.19
CA LEU A 1008 -13.79 -14.95 -34.21
C LEU A 1008 -13.09 -14.00 -33.21
N THR A 1009 -12.66 -12.83 -33.67
CA THR A 1009 -11.93 -11.84 -32.85
C THR A 1009 -12.83 -11.28 -31.73
N HIS A 1010 -14.10 -11.01 -32.01
CA HIS A 1010 -15.06 -10.55 -31.01
C HIS A 1010 -15.41 -11.62 -29.97
N VAL A 1011 -15.46 -12.90 -30.38
CA VAL A 1011 -15.72 -14.04 -29.48
C VAL A 1011 -14.56 -14.25 -28.50
N VAL A 1012 -13.31 -14.13 -28.97
CA VAL A 1012 -12.11 -14.28 -28.13
C VAL A 1012 -12.06 -13.23 -27.01
N THR A 1013 -12.43 -11.98 -27.29
CA THR A 1013 -12.45 -10.91 -26.27
C THR A 1013 -13.53 -11.15 -25.22
N GLY A 1014 -14.71 -11.65 -25.60
CA GLY A 1014 -15.78 -11.99 -24.65
C GLY A 1014 -15.43 -13.15 -23.72
N VAL A 1015 -14.85 -14.22 -24.27
CA VAL A 1015 -14.40 -15.40 -23.49
C VAL A 1015 -13.31 -15.04 -22.48
N ALA A 1016 -12.38 -14.17 -22.85
CA ALA A 1016 -11.33 -13.71 -21.95
C ALA A 1016 -11.92 -13.00 -20.72
N HIS A 1017 -12.93 -12.14 -20.90
CA HIS A 1017 -13.59 -11.45 -19.80
C HIS A 1017 -14.33 -12.42 -18.87
N GLU A 1018 -15.05 -13.40 -19.43
CA GLU A 1018 -15.80 -14.38 -18.63
C GLU A 1018 -14.94 -15.44 -17.93
N ILE A 1019 -13.73 -15.72 -18.43
CA ILE A 1019 -12.74 -16.58 -17.73
C ILE A 1019 -12.10 -15.82 -16.54
N ASN A 1020 -11.81 -14.54 -16.71
CA ASN A 1020 -11.11 -13.75 -15.69
C ASN A 1020 -11.93 -13.58 -14.40
N THR A 1021 -13.26 -13.47 -14.50
CA THR A 1021 -14.14 -13.29 -13.34
C THR A 1021 -14.08 -14.45 -12.31
N PRO A 1022 -14.31 -15.73 -12.67
CA PRO A 1022 -14.16 -16.84 -11.73
C PRO A 1022 -12.72 -17.02 -11.25
N LEU A 1023 -11.72 -16.73 -12.10
CA LEU A 1023 -10.31 -16.80 -11.70
C LEU A 1023 -9.96 -15.80 -10.58
N GLY A 1024 -10.54 -14.59 -10.64
CA GLY A 1024 -10.38 -13.57 -9.58
C GLY A 1024 -10.99 -13.97 -8.25
N ILE A 1025 -12.16 -14.63 -8.27
CA ILE A 1025 -12.84 -15.16 -7.07
C ILE A 1025 -11.99 -16.25 -6.42
N ALA A 1026 -11.47 -17.20 -7.21
CA ALA A 1026 -10.56 -18.23 -6.72
C ALA A 1026 -9.29 -17.64 -6.09
N LEU A 1027 -8.68 -16.64 -6.73
CA LEU A 1027 -7.46 -16.00 -6.23
C LEU A 1027 -7.71 -15.26 -4.91
N THR A 1028 -8.85 -14.59 -4.77
CA THR A 1028 -9.20 -13.86 -3.54
C THR A 1028 -9.45 -14.83 -2.39
N ALA A 1029 -10.15 -15.94 -2.63
CA ALA A 1029 -10.39 -16.97 -1.62
C ALA A 1029 -9.08 -17.60 -1.12
N ILE A 1030 -8.16 -17.96 -2.03
CA ILE A 1030 -6.83 -18.49 -1.68
C ILE A 1030 -6.00 -17.48 -0.88
N THR A 1031 -6.06 -16.20 -1.23
CA THR A 1031 -5.36 -15.13 -0.49
C THR A 1031 -5.89 -15.00 0.94
N GLY A 1032 -7.22 -15.08 1.13
CA GLY A 1032 -7.86 -15.09 2.45
C GLY A 1032 -7.45 -16.29 3.31
N LEU A 1033 -7.31 -17.48 2.70
CA LEU A 1033 -6.79 -18.68 3.37
C LEU A 1033 -5.36 -18.49 3.89
N GLY A 1034 -4.50 -17.84 3.11
CA GLY A 1034 -3.13 -17.50 3.51
C GLY A 1034 -3.07 -16.58 4.73
N ALA A 1035 -3.94 -15.57 4.79
CA ALA A 1035 -4.05 -14.68 5.96
C ALA A 1035 -4.53 -15.43 7.20
N GLY A 1036 -5.52 -16.33 7.05
CA GLY A 1036 -5.98 -17.21 8.13
C GLY A 1036 -4.89 -18.13 8.67
N ALA A 1037 -4.09 -18.71 7.79
CA ALA A 1037 -2.98 -19.60 8.16
C ALA A 1037 -1.91 -18.86 8.97
N ASN A 1038 -1.54 -17.65 8.57
CA ASN A 1038 -0.59 -16.80 9.31
C ASN A 1038 -1.13 -16.42 10.70
N SER A 1039 -2.43 -16.14 10.83
CA SER A 1039 -3.05 -15.86 12.14
C SER A 1039 -2.98 -17.07 13.08
N ILE A 1040 -3.19 -18.29 12.57
CA ILE A 1040 -3.04 -19.54 13.33
C ILE A 1040 -1.57 -19.76 13.74
N LEU A 1041 -0.61 -19.59 12.83
CA LEU A 1041 0.82 -19.72 13.13
C LEU A 1041 1.28 -18.75 14.22
N GLN A 1042 0.78 -17.51 14.19
CA GLN A 1042 1.07 -16.52 15.23
C GLN A 1042 0.47 -16.92 16.59
N LYS A 1043 -0.82 -17.31 16.62
CA LYS A 1043 -1.46 -17.77 17.86
C LYS A 1043 -0.82 -19.04 18.43
N LEU A 1044 -0.26 -19.90 17.57
CA LEU A 1044 0.52 -21.07 17.96
C LEU A 1044 1.87 -20.65 18.58
N ALA A 1045 2.60 -19.74 17.95
CA ALA A 1045 3.88 -19.21 18.46
C ALA A 1045 3.72 -18.53 19.83
N GLU A 1046 2.57 -17.91 20.07
CA GLU A 1046 2.23 -17.26 21.35
C GLU A 1046 1.63 -18.22 22.40
N ASN A 1047 1.47 -19.52 22.10
CA ASN A 1047 0.79 -20.51 22.97
C ASN A 1047 -0.65 -20.11 23.37
N LYS A 1048 -1.37 -19.40 22.49
CA LYS A 1048 -2.73 -18.87 22.74
C LYS A 1048 -3.83 -19.51 21.88
N ILE A 1049 -3.52 -20.60 21.16
CA ILE A 1049 -4.48 -21.23 20.25
C ILE A 1049 -5.67 -21.83 21.02
N ARG A 1050 -6.89 -21.51 20.59
CA ARG A 1050 -8.13 -22.09 21.14
C ARG A 1050 -8.73 -23.06 20.13
N LYS A 1051 -9.58 -23.97 20.62
CA LYS A 1051 -10.31 -24.92 19.77
C LYS A 1051 -11.20 -24.22 18.73
N CYS A 1052 -11.77 -23.06 19.06
CA CYS A 1052 -12.56 -22.26 18.12
C CYS A 1052 -11.71 -21.74 16.96
N ASP A 1053 -10.48 -21.28 17.21
CA ASP A 1053 -9.60 -20.78 16.14
C ASP A 1053 -9.30 -21.85 15.09
N ILE A 1054 -9.05 -23.09 15.54
CA ILE A 1054 -8.82 -24.24 14.64
C ILE A 1054 -10.10 -24.57 13.86
N SER A 1055 -11.26 -24.52 14.51
CA SER A 1055 -12.56 -24.77 13.88
C SER A 1055 -12.88 -23.72 12.81
N ASP A 1056 -12.65 -22.45 13.10
CA ASP A 1056 -12.91 -21.33 12.20
C ASP A 1056 -11.97 -21.39 10.99
N PHE A 1057 -10.70 -21.74 11.21
CA PHE A 1057 -9.74 -21.92 10.12
C PHE A 1057 -10.05 -23.15 9.25
N ALA A 1058 -10.48 -24.27 9.86
CA ALA A 1058 -10.91 -25.45 9.13
C ALA A 1058 -12.15 -25.15 8.27
N GLN A 1059 -13.10 -24.40 8.80
CA GLN A 1059 -14.28 -23.97 8.05
C GLN A 1059 -13.93 -23.03 6.90
N LEU A 1060 -13.07 -22.03 7.15
CA LEU A 1060 -12.54 -21.15 6.10
C LEU A 1060 -11.81 -21.93 5.00
N SER A 1061 -11.08 -22.99 5.37
CA SER A 1061 -10.37 -23.85 4.43
C SER A 1061 -11.33 -24.62 3.51
N LEU A 1062 -12.41 -25.18 4.07
CA LEU A 1062 -13.43 -25.90 3.31
C LEU A 1062 -14.24 -24.96 2.40
N GLU A 1063 -14.57 -23.76 2.88
CA GLU A 1063 -15.25 -22.74 2.07
C GLU A 1063 -14.36 -22.28 0.91
N THR A 1064 -13.06 -22.07 1.17
CA THR A 1064 -12.08 -21.70 0.15
C THR A 1064 -11.90 -22.81 -0.89
N GLU A 1065 -11.83 -24.07 -0.47
CA GLU A 1065 -11.76 -25.22 -1.36
C GLU A 1065 -12.98 -25.24 -2.30
N SER A 1066 -14.19 -25.14 -1.73
CA SER A 1066 -15.45 -25.18 -2.50
C SER A 1066 -15.54 -24.04 -3.53
N LEU A 1067 -15.22 -22.81 -3.12
CA LEU A 1067 -15.24 -21.65 -4.02
C LEU A 1067 -14.20 -21.75 -5.13
N THR A 1068 -13.01 -22.23 -4.81
CA THR A 1068 -11.91 -22.41 -5.77
C THR A 1068 -12.27 -23.50 -6.77
N GLN A 1069 -12.78 -24.64 -6.29
CA GLN A 1069 -13.19 -25.74 -7.14
C GLN A 1069 -14.32 -25.33 -8.09
N SER A 1070 -15.40 -24.72 -7.57
CA SER A 1070 -16.51 -24.25 -8.41
C SER A 1070 -16.07 -23.24 -9.47
N SER A 1071 -15.11 -22.37 -9.13
CA SER A 1071 -14.57 -21.37 -10.06
C SER A 1071 -13.70 -22.00 -11.15
N LEU A 1072 -12.83 -22.95 -10.79
CA LEU A 1072 -12.00 -23.68 -11.74
C LEU A 1072 -12.82 -24.58 -12.66
N GLU A 1073 -13.86 -25.23 -12.16
CA GLU A 1073 -14.81 -26.01 -12.96
C GLU A 1073 -15.56 -25.14 -13.97
N ARG A 1074 -15.89 -23.89 -13.59
CA ARG A 1074 -16.51 -22.92 -14.50
C ARG A 1074 -15.54 -22.48 -15.60
N CYS A 1075 -14.28 -22.17 -15.25
CA CYS A 1075 -13.23 -21.88 -16.24
C CYS A 1075 -13.02 -23.05 -17.20
N SER A 1076 -12.95 -24.26 -16.67
CA SER A 1076 -12.76 -25.49 -17.46
C SER A 1076 -13.90 -25.69 -18.46
N ARG A 1077 -15.15 -25.52 -18.03
CA ARG A 1077 -16.33 -25.56 -18.92
C ARG A 1077 -16.27 -24.51 -20.03
N LEU A 1078 -15.96 -23.25 -19.70
CA LEU A 1078 -15.84 -22.17 -20.69
C LEU A 1078 -14.75 -22.45 -21.74
N VAL A 1079 -13.62 -23.01 -21.32
CA VAL A 1079 -12.54 -23.42 -22.24
C VAL A 1079 -12.96 -24.60 -23.12
N GLN A 1080 -13.70 -25.58 -22.57
CA GLN A 1080 -14.24 -26.69 -23.34
C GLN A 1080 -15.30 -26.24 -24.36
N ASP A 1081 -16.18 -25.31 -23.99
CA ASP A 1081 -17.20 -24.74 -24.90
C ASP A 1081 -16.57 -23.90 -26.00
N PHE A 1082 -15.54 -23.10 -25.67
CA PHE A 1082 -14.75 -22.38 -26.67
C PHE A 1082 -13.99 -23.33 -27.60
N LYS A 1083 -13.48 -24.44 -27.07
CA LYS A 1083 -12.84 -25.49 -27.87
C LYS A 1083 -13.84 -26.14 -28.83
N LYS A 1084 -15.08 -26.42 -28.42
CA LYS A 1084 -16.13 -26.93 -29.33
C LYS A 1084 -16.41 -25.95 -30.48
N LEU A 1085 -16.56 -24.67 -30.16
CA LEU A 1085 -16.76 -23.61 -31.17
C LEU A 1085 -15.60 -23.46 -32.16
N SER A 1086 -14.38 -23.73 -31.72
CA SER A 1086 -13.17 -23.57 -32.53
C SER A 1086 -12.74 -24.85 -33.25
N ALA A 1087 -13.17 -26.04 -32.80
CA ALA A 1087 -12.65 -27.33 -33.27
C ALA A 1087 -13.59 -28.13 -34.19
N GLU A 1088 -14.86 -27.77 -34.36
CA GLU A 1088 -15.76 -28.45 -35.30
C GLU A 1088 -15.79 -27.76 -36.67
N GLN A 1089 -14.70 -27.92 -37.42
CA GLN A 1089 -14.67 -27.85 -38.89
C GLN A 1089 -14.42 -29.23 -39.52
N SER A 1090 -14.65 -30.32 -38.77
CA SER A 1090 -14.56 -31.69 -39.29
C SER A 1090 -15.81 -32.00 -40.10
N VAL A 1091 -15.69 -31.92 -41.42
CA VAL A 1091 -16.67 -32.34 -42.42
C VAL A 1091 -17.06 -33.81 -42.16
N SER A 1092 -18.31 -34.05 -41.78
CA SER A 1092 -18.93 -35.39 -41.92
C SER A 1092 -19.52 -35.46 -43.32
N GLU A 1093 -19.32 -36.58 -44.02
CA GLU A 1093 -19.76 -36.71 -45.41
C GLU A 1093 -21.29 -36.59 -45.50
N PRO A 1094 -21.83 -35.74 -46.41
CA PRO A 1094 -23.25 -35.67 -46.63
C PRO A 1094 -23.77 -37.04 -47.07
N ARG A 1095 -24.90 -37.48 -46.51
CA ARG A 1095 -25.61 -38.70 -46.94
C ARG A 1095 -27.07 -38.40 -47.28
N GLU A 1096 -27.68 -39.21 -48.14
CA GLU A 1096 -29.11 -39.09 -48.41
C GLU A 1096 -29.88 -39.54 -47.18
N ILE A 1097 -30.71 -38.66 -46.63
CA ILE A 1097 -31.65 -38.97 -45.54
C ILE A 1097 -33.07 -38.69 -46.00
N GLN A 1098 -34.02 -39.46 -45.44
CA GLN A 1098 -35.42 -39.07 -45.44
C GLN A 1098 -35.61 -38.11 -44.26
N LEU A 1099 -35.81 -36.83 -44.54
CA LEU A 1099 -35.68 -35.76 -43.56
C LEU A 1099 -36.65 -35.92 -42.37
N LYS A 1100 -37.92 -36.22 -42.64
CA LYS A 1100 -38.92 -36.38 -41.58
C LYS A 1100 -38.66 -37.66 -40.79
N THR A 1101 -38.37 -38.76 -41.48
CA THR A 1101 -38.02 -40.03 -40.81
C THR A 1101 -36.80 -39.86 -39.91
N TYR A 1102 -35.76 -39.15 -40.38
CA TYR A 1102 -34.56 -38.87 -39.59
C TYR A 1102 -34.86 -37.97 -38.38
N LEU A 1103 -35.67 -36.91 -38.54
CA LEU A 1103 -36.08 -36.06 -37.42
C LEU A 1103 -36.89 -36.85 -36.38
N GLN A 1104 -37.74 -37.79 -36.81
CA GLN A 1104 -38.48 -38.67 -35.91
C GLN A 1104 -37.56 -39.62 -35.13
N GLU A 1105 -36.56 -40.23 -35.78
CA GLU A 1105 -35.53 -41.03 -35.11
C GLU A 1105 -34.72 -40.18 -34.13
N LEU A 1106 -34.39 -38.95 -34.52
CA LEU A 1106 -33.65 -38.02 -33.69
C LEU A 1106 -34.43 -37.62 -32.42
N MET A 1107 -35.75 -37.49 -32.52
CA MET A 1107 -36.58 -37.17 -31.36
C MET A 1107 -36.57 -38.29 -30.32
N GLN A 1108 -36.35 -39.55 -30.72
CA GLN A 1108 -36.18 -40.66 -29.77
C GLN A 1108 -34.92 -40.47 -28.91
N ALA A 1109 -33.84 -39.90 -29.47
CA ALA A 1109 -32.62 -39.61 -28.72
C ALA A 1109 -32.82 -38.50 -27.67
N PHE A 1110 -33.81 -37.62 -27.86
CA PHE A 1110 -34.17 -36.56 -26.91
C PHE A 1110 -35.40 -36.88 -26.06
N GLU A 1111 -35.98 -38.08 -26.20
CA GLU A 1111 -37.22 -38.50 -25.52
C GLU A 1111 -37.09 -38.37 -24.00
N PHE A 1112 -35.96 -38.77 -23.43
CA PHE A 1112 -35.71 -38.64 -22.00
C PHE A 1112 -35.71 -37.18 -21.51
N THR A 1113 -35.03 -36.28 -22.24
CA THR A 1113 -34.95 -34.85 -21.90
C THR A 1113 -36.30 -34.16 -22.04
N LEU A 1114 -37.07 -34.50 -23.08
CA LEU A 1114 -38.39 -33.94 -23.32
C LEU A 1114 -39.42 -34.46 -22.31
N ALA A 1115 -39.37 -35.76 -21.97
CA ALA A 1115 -40.22 -36.37 -20.95
C ALA A 1115 -39.95 -35.80 -19.55
N GLN A 1116 -38.69 -35.59 -19.17
CA GLN A 1116 -38.34 -34.94 -17.89
C GLN A 1116 -38.95 -33.55 -17.75
N ASN A 1117 -39.12 -32.82 -18.85
CA ASN A 1117 -39.68 -31.47 -18.86
C ASN A 1117 -41.18 -31.43 -19.23
N SER A 1118 -41.81 -32.60 -19.39
CA SER A 1118 -43.22 -32.77 -19.79
C SER A 1118 -43.56 -32.07 -21.12
N ILE A 1119 -42.65 -32.11 -22.09
CA ILE A 1119 -42.82 -31.51 -23.42
C ILE A 1119 -43.15 -32.61 -24.42
N ALA A 1120 -44.33 -32.53 -25.03
CA ALA A 1120 -44.70 -33.36 -26.17
C ALA A 1120 -44.05 -32.82 -27.45
N ILE A 1121 -43.53 -33.70 -28.29
CA ILE A 1121 -42.98 -33.31 -29.59
C ILE A 1121 -43.57 -34.18 -30.69
N GLU A 1122 -43.96 -33.55 -31.79
CA GLU A 1122 -44.48 -34.26 -32.95
C GLU A 1122 -43.87 -33.71 -34.25
N VAL A 1123 -43.58 -34.61 -35.18
CA VAL A 1123 -42.95 -34.28 -36.47
C VAL A 1123 -43.94 -34.58 -37.61
N PHE A 1124 -44.29 -33.55 -38.38
CA PHE A 1124 -45.34 -33.58 -39.40
C PHE A 1124 -44.84 -33.12 -40.78
N GLY A 1125 -45.68 -33.34 -41.79
CA GLY A 1125 -45.46 -32.83 -43.15
C GLY A 1125 -44.81 -33.84 -44.10
N ASP A 1126 -44.14 -33.31 -45.12
CA ASP A 1126 -43.49 -34.06 -46.21
C ASP A 1126 -42.25 -34.81 -45.73
N ASP A 1127 -41.81 -35.83 -46.45
CA ASP A 1127 -40.56 -36.55 -46.18
C ASP A 1127 -39.61 -36.48 -47.39
N PRO A 1128 -39.07 -35.29 -47.71
CA PRO A 1128 -38.18 -35.15 -48.85
C PRO A 1128 -36.89 -35.93 -48.60
N LYS A 1129 -36.43 -36.61 -49.65
CA LYS A 1129 -35.05 -37.12 -49.70
C LYS A 1129 -34.10 -35.93 -49.80
N LEU A 1130 -33.27 -35.77 -48.79
CA LEU A 1130 -32.35 -34.66 -48.68
C LEU A 1130 -30.92 -35.19 -48.57
N MET A 1131 -30.07 -34.72 -49.47
CA MET A 1131 -28.63 -34.98 -49.47
C MET A 1131 -27.96 -33.96 -48.53
N THR A 1132 -27.66 -34.35 -47.30
CA THR A 1132 -27.17 -33.41 -46.26
C THR A 1132 -26.32 -34.12 -45.21
N ASP A 1133 -25.58 -33.36 -44.40
CA ASP A 1133 -24.93 -33.89 -43.20
C ASP A 1133 -25.97 -34.06 -42.07
N PRO A 1134 -26.30 -35.30 -41.65
CA PRO A 1134 -27.24 -35.52 -40.55
C PRO A 1134 -26.71 -34.98 -39.22
N GLY A 1135 -25.39 -34.95 -39.01
CA GLY A 1135 -24.77 -34.43 -37.79
C GLY A 1135 -25.08 -32.95 -37.57
N VAL A 1136 -25.05 -32.15 -38.64
CA VAL A 1136 -25.39 -30.73 -38.61
C VAL A 1136 -26.87 -30.51 -38.27
N ILE A 1137 -27.78 -31.31 -38.85
CA ILE A 1137 -29.21 -31.24 -38.52
C ILE A 1137 -29.45 -31.64 -37.05
N SER A 1138 -28.78 -32.69 -36.58
CA SER A 1138 -28.84 -33.12 -35.19
C SER A 1138 -28.41 -32.02 -34.21
N GLN A 1139 -27.32 -31.33 -34.53
CA GLN A 1139 -26.78 -30.25 -33.71
C GLN A 1139 -27.72 -29.04 -33.68
N ILE A 1140 -28.27 -28.63 -34.83
CA ILE A 1140 -29.25 -27.55 -34.93
C ILE A 1140 -30.47 -27.85 -34.06
N ILE A 1141 -31.06 -29.04 -34.24
CA ILE A 1141 -32.27 -29.43 -33.51
C ILE A 1141 -31.98 -29.60 -32.02
N GLY A 1142 -30.84 -30.16 -31.62
CA GLY A 1142 -30.42 -30.26 -30.22
C GLY A 1142 -30.24 -28.89 -29.56
N CYS A 1143 -29.68 -27.91 -30.27
CA CYS A 1143 -29.58 -26.53 -29.79
C CYS A 1143 -30.96 -25.88 -29.61
N LEU A 1144 -31.89 -26.10 -30.53
CA LEU A 1144 -33.26 -25.59 -30.44
C LEU A 1144 -34.05 -26.26 -29.29
N ILE A 1145 -33.93 -27.57 -29.11
CA ILE A 1145 -34.56 -28.30 -27.99
C ILE A 1145 -34.05 -27.78 -26.65
N ASN A 1146 -32.73 -27.61 -26.49
CA ASN A 1146 -32.18 -27.04 -25.26
C ASN A 1146 -32.66 -25.61 -25.02
N ASN A 1147 -32.83 -24.82 -26.10
CA ASN A 1147 -33.39 -23.48 -25.99
C ASN A 1147 -34.84 -23.51 -25.50
N VAL A 1148 -35.67 -24.40 -26.05
CA VAL A 1148 -37.06 -24.60 -25.60
C VAL A 1148 -37.12 -24.98 -24.12
N VAL A 1149 -36.33 -25.97 -23.70
CA VAL A 1149 -36.29 -26.42 -22.31
C VAL A 1149 -35.88 -25.28 -21.36
N ALA A 1150 -34.92 -24.45 -21.76
CA ALA A 1150 -34.41 -23.37 -20.93
C ALA A 1150 -35.32 -22.12 -20.91
N HIS A 1151 -35.99 -21.79 -22.01
CA HIS A 1151 -36.60 -20.48 -22.23
C HIS A 1151 -38.09 -20.50 -22.60
N ALA A 1152 -38.61 -21.52 -23.29
CA ALA A 1152 -39.95 -21.43 -23.89
C ALA A 1152 -41.09 -21.55 -22.86
N PHE A 1153 -40.94 -22.34 -21.80
CA PHE A 1153 -42.06 -22.72 -20.91
C PHE A 1153 -41.92 -22.22 -19.47
N GLU A 1154 -41.41 -21.01 -19.29
CA GLU A 1154 -41.25 -20.40 -17.97
C GLU A 1154 -42.61 -19.98 -17.35
N TYR A 1155 -42.77 -20.16 -16.04
CA TYR A 1155 -44.02 -19.91 -15.33
C TYR A 1155 -44.33 -18.39 -15.31
N GLN A 1156 -45.42 -17.98 -15.96
CA GLN A 1156 -46.02 -16.66 -15.80
C GLN A 1156 -47.30 -16.73 -14.95
N PRO A 1157 -47.57 -15.75 -14.07
CA PRO A 1157 -48.74 -15.78 -13.18
C PRO A 1157 -50.10 -15.84 -13.88
N ASP A 1158 -50.17 -15.40 -15.14
CA ASP A 1158 -51.39 -15.36 -15.96
C ASP A 1158 -51.51 -16.54 -16.96
N MET A 1159 -50.59 -17.51 -16.91
CA MET A 1159 -50.64 -18.69 -17.79
C MET A 1159 -51.67 -19.71 -17.27
N PRO A 1160 -52.60 -20.22 -18.10
CA PRO A 1160 -53.53 -21.27 -17.68
C PRO A 1160 -52.78 -22.55 -17.29
N ALA A 1161 -53.05 -23.07 -16.09
CA ALA A 1161 -52.30 -24.13 -15.40
C ALA A 1161 -52.37 -25.55 -16.02
N ALA A 1162 -52.72 -25.69 -17.30
CA ALA A 1162 -52.78 -26.97 -18.01
C ALA A 1162 -52.66 -26.76 -19.52
N GLN A 1163 -51.61 -26.07 -19.97
CA GLN A 1163 -51.26 -26.06 -21.38
C GLN A 1163 -50.25 -27.18 -21.63
N ASP A 1164 -50.63 -28.15 -22.46
CA ASP A 1164 -49.73 -29.22 -22.88
C ASP A 1164 -48.52 -28.57 -23.57
N LYS A 1165 -47.35 -28.62 -22.93
CA LYS A 1165 -46.11 -28.07 -23.50
C LYS A 1165 -45.81 -28.87 -24.75
N ARG A 1166 -45.79 -28.19 -25.89
CA ARG A 1166 -45.72 -28.85 -27.19
C ARG A 1166 -44.73 -28.16 -28.10
N VAL A 1167 -43.98 -28.98 -28.82
CA VAL A 1167 -43.14 -28.55 -29.94
C VAL A 1167 -43.62 -29.30 -31.18
N ASP A 1168 -43.87 -28.55 -32.24
CA ASP A 1168 -44.21 -29.08 -33.55
C ASP A 1168 -43.06 -28.83 -34.52
N ILE A 1169 -42.61 -29.90 -35.17
CA ILE A 1169 -41.65 -29.81 -36.27
C ILE A 1169 -42.39 -30.11 -37.56
N LEU A 1170 -42.62 -29.08 -38.39
CA LEU A 1170 -43.25 -29.24 -39.69
C LEU A 1170 -42.20 -29.23 -40.80
N VAL A 1171 -42.19 -30.27 -41.61
CA VAL A 1171 -41.35 -30.37 -42.81
C VAL A 1171 -42.21 -30.10 -44.05
N SER A 1172 -41.81 -29.17 -44.91
CA SER A 1172 -42.47 -28.95 -46.21
C SER A 1172 -41.46 -28.93 -47.35
N ALA A 1173 -41.81 -29.52 -48.49
CA ALA A 1173 -40.95 -29.53 -49.67
C ALA A 1173 -41.60 -28.79 -50.85
N GLN A 1174 -40.90 -27.81 -51.41
CA GLN A 1174 -41.22 -27.17 -52.69
C GLN A 1174 -40.09 -27.50 -53.69
N LYS A 1175 -40.35 -27.46 -55.01
CA LYS A 1175 -39.54 -28.10 -56.08
C LYS A 1175 -38.00 -28.10 -55.94
N ASN A 1176 -37.38 -27.12 -55.28
CA ASN A 1176 -35.93 -27.06 -55.01
C ASN A 1176 -35.54 -26.76 -53.55
N GLN A 1177 -36.46 -26.79 -52.58
CA GLN A 1177 -36.20 -26.42 -51.17
C GLN A 1177 -37.05 -27.23 -50.19
N ALA A 1178 -36.44 -27.67 -49.10
CA ALA A 1178 -37.08 -28.28 -47.94
C ALA A 1178 -37.02 -27.30 -46.76
N THR A 1179 -38.15 -27.01 -46.14
CA THR A 1179 -38.24 -26.12 -44.98
C THR A 1179 -38.59 -26.93 -43.75
N ILE A 1180 -37.82 -26.75 -42.68
CA ILE A 1180 -38.09 -27.26 -41.33
C ILE A 1180 -38.57 -26.08 -40.50
N MET A 1181 -39.84 -26.07 -40.12
CA MET A 1181 -40.38 -25.14 -39.15
C MET A 1181 -40.40 -25.83 -37.79
N PHE A 1182 -39.56 -25.34 -36.87
CA PHE A 1182 -39.53 -25.79 -35.48
C PHE A 1182 -40.30 -24.77 -34.64
N LYS A 1183 -41.48 -25.16 -34.13
CA LYS A 1183 -42.38 -24.25 -33.42
C LYS A 1183 -42.71 -24.77 -32.02
N ASP A 1184 -42.49 -23.95 -31.00
CA ASP A 1184 -43.02 -24.18 -29.65
C ASP A 1184 -44.34 -23.42 -29.42
N ASN A 1185 -45.08 -23.80 -28.38
CA ASN A 1185 -46.26 -23.07 -27.89
C ASN A 1185 -45.98 -22.31 -26.57
N GLY A 1186 -44.74 -21.88 -26.35
CA GLY A 1186 -44.27 -21.21 -25.16
C GLY A 1186 -44.59 -19.71 -25.07
N VAL A 1187 -43.86 -18.99 -24.21
CA VAL A 1187 -44.06 -17.55 -23.94
C VAL A 1187 -43.73 -16.63 -25.12
N GLY A 1188 -43.04 -17.11 -26.15
CA GLY A 1188 -42.54 -16.28 -27.25
C GLY A 1188 -41.34 -15.38 -26.87
N ILE A 1189 -40.84 -14.62 -27.83
CA ILE A 1189 -39.67 -13.72 -27.70
C ILE A 1189 -40.11 -12.29 -28.04
N ASP A 1190 -39.87 -11.35 -27.12
CA ASP A 1190 -40.12 -9.91 -27.33
C ASP A 1190 -39.44 -9.35 -28.59
N GLU A 1191 -40.12 -8.45 -29.30
CA GLU A 1191 -39.69 -7.90 -30.60
C GLU A 1191 -38.33 -7.16 -30.55
N ASN A 1192 -37.98 -6.54 -29.41
CA ASN A 1192 -36.67 -5.91 -29.23
C ASN A 1192 -35.55 -6.93 -29.02
N ILE A 1193 -35.88 -8.07 -28.42
CA ILE A 1193 -34.96 -9.16 -28.13
C ILE A 1193 -34.69 -9.98 -29.40
N GLN A 1194 -35.69 -10.19 -30.27
CA GLN A 1194 -35.56 -10.96 -31.51
C GLN A 1194 -34.40 -10.51 -32.41
N LYS A 1195 -34.06 -9.22 -32.42
CA LYS A 1195 -32.93 -8.68 -33.22
C LYS A 1195 -31.55 -9.03 -32.65
N GLN A 1196 -31.50 -9.50 -31.41
CA GLN A 1196 -30.26 -9.74 -30.66
C GLN A 1196 -30.01 -11.22 -30.37
N ILE A 1197 -31.00 -12.10 -30.55
CA ILE A 1197 -30.90 -13.53 -30.18
C ILE A 1197 -29.81 -14.29 -30.96
N PHE A 1198 -29.41 -13.80 -32.13
CA PHE A 1198 -28.35 -14.40 -32.94
C PHE A 1198 -26.96 -13.78 -32.65
N ILE A 1199 -26.86 -12.80 -31.76
CA ILE A 1199 -25.58 -12.23 -31.33
C ILE A 1199 -24.89 -13.21 -30.37
N PRO A 1200 -23.59 -13.53 -30.54
CA PRO A 1200 -22.86 -14.40 -29.62
C PRO A 1200 -22.92 -13.91 -28.16
N PHE A 1201 -23.08 -14.84 -27.20
CA PHE A 1201 -23.15 -14.61 -25.74
C PHE A 1201 -24.38 -13.83 -25.24
N TYR A 1202 -25.37 -13.60 -26.10
CA TYR A 1202 -26.62 -12.98 -25.70
C TYR A 1202 -27.55 -14.04 -25.06
N THR A 1203 -27.98 -13.80 -23.82
CA THR A 1203 -28.98 -14.64 -23.13
C THR A 1203 -29.81 -13.82 -22.16
N THR A 1204 -31.09 -14.15 -22.05
CA THR A 1204 -32.02 -13.55 -21.08
C THR A 1204 -31.91 -14.16 -19.68
N LYS A 1205 -31.17 -15.27 -19.51
CA LYS A 1205 -30.96 -15.97 -18.23
C LYS A 1205 -29.48 -16.04 -17.83
N ARG A 1206 -28.87 -14.88 -17.56
CA ARG A 1206 -27.48 -14.80 -17.09
C ARG A 1206 -27.36 -15.37 -15.68
N GLY A 1207 -26.54 -16.41 -15.50
CA GLY A 1207 -26.23 -17.01 -14.20
C GLY A 1207 -26.79 -18.42 -13.96
N SER A 1208 -27.66 -18.94 -14.82
CA SER A 1208 -28.24 -20.29 -14.69
C SER A 1208 -27.47 -21.40 -15.43
N GLY A 1209 -26.25 -21.13 -15.89
CA GLY A 1209 -25.41 -22.08 -16.65
C GLY A 1209 -25.58 -22.04 -18.17
N ASN A 1210 -26.42 -21.16 -18.71
CA ASN A 1210 -26.61 -20.99 -20.16
C ASN A 1210 -25.56 -20.02 -20.75
N THR A 1211 -24.89 -20.44 -21.81
CA THR A 1211 -23.74 -19.72 -22.40
C THR A 1211 -24.11 -18.63 -23.41
N GLY A 1212 -25.38 -18.55 -23.83
CA GLY A 1212 -25.83 -17.59 -24.84
C GLY A 1212 -25.26 -17.82 -26.26
N LEU A 1213 -24.69 -19.00 -26.51
CA LEU A 1213 -24.07 -19.34 -27.80
C LEU A 1213 -24.97 -20.18 -28.72
N GLY A 1214 -26.00 -20.84 -28.17
CA GLY A 1214 -26.79 -21.84 -28.90
C GLY A 1214 -27.46 -21.35 -30.18
N LEU A 1215 -28.18 -20.22 -30.15
CA LEU A 1215 -28.89 -19.70 -31.34
C LEU A 1215 -27.94 -19.09 -32.37
N ASN A 1216 -26.80 -18.53 -31.94
CA ASN A 1216 -25.75 -18.11 -32.85
C ASN A 1216 -25.13 -19.31 -33.60
N VAL A 1217 -24.94 -20.45 -32.92
CA VAL A 1217 -24.53 -21.71 -33.55
C VAL A 1217 -25.56 -22.18 -34.57
N VAL A 1218 -26.86 -22.15 -34.24
CA VAL A 1218 -27.94 -22.53 -35.17
C VAL A 1218 -27.94 -21.65 -36.44
N TYR A 1219 -27.80 -20.34 -36.28
CA TYR A 1219 -27.70 -19.40 -37.40
C TYR A 1219 -26.49 -19.72 -38.30
N ASN A 1220 -25.32 -19.90 -37.69
CA ASN A 1220 -24.09 -20.19 -38.43
C ASN A 1220 -24.14 -21.54 -39.13
N LEU A 1221 -24.60 -22.61 -38.48
CA LEU A 1221 -24.72 -23.94 -39.10
C LEU A 1221 -25.73 -23.95 -40.26
N THR A 1222 -26.86 -23.27 -40.10
CA THR A 1222 -27.87 -23.16 -41.16
C THR A 1222 -27.31 -22.42 -42.38
N LYS A 1223 -26.70 -21.24 -42.18
CA LYS A 1223 -26.15 -20.40 -43.26
C LYS A 1223 -24.93 -21.03 -43.93
N SER A 1224 -23.99 -21.53 -43.12
CA SER A 1224 -22.63 -21.88 -43.59
C SER A 1224 -22.41 -23.37 -43.86
N ALA A 1225 -23.15 -24.27 -43.21
CA ALA A 1225 -23.01 -25.72 -43.43
C ALA A 1225 -24.15 -26.29 -44.29
N LEU A 1226 -25.39 -25.79 -44.14
CA LEU A 1226 -26.54 -26.25 -44.92
C LEU A 1226 -26.84 -25.37 -46.15
N GLY A 1227 -26.18 -24.21 -46.30
CA GLY A 1227 -26.45 -23.26 -47.38
C GLY A 1227 -27.88 -22.72 -47.37
N GLY A 1228 -28.52 -22.72 -46.20
CA GLY A 1228 -29.92 -22.38 -46.00
C GLY A 1228 -30.15 -21.01 -45.37
N GLU A 1229 -31.42 -20.67 -45.16
CA GLU A 1229 -31.84 -19.46 -44.46
C GLU A 1229 -32.54 -19.80 -43.14
N LEU A 1230 -32.25 -19.03 -42.08
CA LEU A 1230 -32.93 -19.10 -40.80
C LEU A 1230 -33.72 -17.82 -40.59
N THR A 1231 -35.01 -17.95 -40.38
CA THR A 1231 -35.89 -16.86 -39.96
C THR A 1231 -36.60 -17.23 -38.66
N VAL A 1232 -36.94 -16.23 -37.86
CA VAL A 1232 -37.66 -16.42 -36.59
C VAL A 1232 -38.93 -15.59 -36.65
N GLU A 1233 -40.04 -16.21 -36.28
CA GLU A 1233 -41.33 -15.57 -36.09
C GLU A 1233 -41.78 -15.86 -34.66
N SER A 1234 -42.01 -14.82 -33.87
CA SER A 1234 -42.49 -14.98 -32.50
C SER A 1234 -43.41 -13.83 -32.11
N GLU A 1235 -44.48 -14.18 -31.41
CA GLU A 1235 -45.44 -13.26 -30.82
C GLU A 1235 -45.61 -13.65 -29.34
N ASP A 1236 -45.76 -12.64 -28.48
CA ASP A 1236 -45.89 -12.85 -27.03
C ASP A 1236 -47.05 -13.83 -26.71
N ASN A 1237 -46.75 -14.85 -25.90
CA ASN A 1237 -47.64 -15.93 -25.49
C ASN A 1237 -48.24 -16.81 -26.61
N MET A 1238 -47.68 -16.73 -27.82
CA MET A 1238 -48.08 -17.54 -28.98
C MET A 1238 -46.97 -18.49 -29.45
N GLY A 1239 -45.86 -18.55 -28.71
CA GLY A 1239 -44.70 -19.39 -28.98
C GLY A 1239 -43.70 -18.80 -29.98
N THR A 1240 -42.63 -19.54 -30.24
CA THR A 1240 -41.59 -19.18 -31.20
C THR A 1240 -41.52 -20.18 -32.33
N ALA A 1241 -41.48 -19.70 -33.57
CA ALA A 1241 -41.24 -20.52 -34.76
C ALA A 1241 -39.89 -20.16 -35.38
N PHE A 1242 -38.99 -21.14 -35.46
CA PHE A 1242 -37.75 -21.06 -36.22
C PHE A 1242 -37.95 -21.75 -37.55
N LEU A 1243 -37.87 -21.01 -38.65
CA LEU A 1243 -38.01 -21.51 -40.01
C LEU A 1243 -36.62 -21.67 -40.62
N ILE A 1244 -36.22 -22.92 -40.83
CA ILE A 1244 -34.94 -23.32 -41.41
C ILE A 1244 -35.23 -23.79 -42.84
N THR A 1245 -34.84 -23.00 -43.85
CA THR A 1245 -35.01 -23.36 -45.26
C THR A 1245 -33.72 -23.91 -45.83
N ILE A 1246 -33.76 -25.14 -46.32
CA ILE A 1246 -32.62 -25.89 -46.84
C ILE A 1246 -32.83 -26.16 -48.34
N PRO A 1247 -31.89 -25.80 -49.23
CA PRO A 1247 -32.01 -26.12 -50.65
C PRO A 1247 -31.90 -27.62 -50.91
N MET A 1248 -32.85 -28.19 -51.65
CA MET A 1248 -32.80 -29.58 -52.13
C MET A 1248 -31.93 -29.61 -53.39
N ARG A 1249 -30.64 -29.95 -53.27
CA ARG A 1249 -29.82 -30.25 -54.45
C ARG A 1249 -30.36 -31.51 -55.14
N GLN A 1250 -30.74 -31.42 -56.41
CA GLN A 1250 -31.01 -32.61 -57.22
C GLN A 1250 -29.71 -33.42 -57.32
N ALA A 1251 -29.79 -34.73 -57.06
CA ALA A 1251 -28.70 -35.63 -57.37
C ALA A 1251 -28.43 -35.54 -58.88
N SER A 1252 -27.30 -34.95 -59.27
CA SER A 1252 -26.74 -35.09 -60.61
C SER A 1252 -26.48 -36.57 -60.86
N GLY A 1253 -27.20 -37.15 -61.82
CA GLY A 1253 -27.02 -38.53 -62.26
C GLY A 1253 -25.74 -38.76 -63.04
#